data_AF-A0A2A5E1E7-F1
#
_entry.id   AF-A0A2A5E1E7-F1
#
_cell.length_a   1.000
_cell.length_b   1.000
_cell.length_c   1.000
_cell.angle_alpha   90.00
_cell.angle_beta   90.00
_cell.angle_gamma   90.00
#
_symmetry.space_group_name_H-M   'P 1'
#
loop_
_entity.id
_entity.type
_entity.pdbx_description
1 polymer ?
#
loop_
_entity_poly.entity_id
_entity_poly.type
_entity_poly.pdbx_seq_one_letter_code
_entity_poly.pdbx_strand_id
1 'polypeptide(L)'
;MNSEDFKLLTKKITVGKKLPDAIFIHKDLMMQLPQELVAFLGKIYNDLIKDQEFNLLKIYTNEFKTSFLNYPTFDTEAHPALDVSIEVNLEENSTNKQDYSKKKNPPILHRKESFINSTHPLFQMFLNLSLKEEELGLLKNTDKIGVKKYWDKLCAKENIKFEGHIITQHESEEEPETKQPIQQQEIKVEAEHHNTPIDRTNLSKPLQSIFGYDLITKSTTYFDYSCGLGDDVKELQAHGYKAKGWDAVHHKGEVKSKSEIVNLGYVINAIEDAEEREETLKAAFNLCTKVLVVSALTNNGVDERSGETLKDGILTSKNTFQKYYAQEELKEFVETTLGQESLPSAMGIYYIYKKDMDYIEHLNKQFKTKIDWNLISINNKSPNENITKAQQTLFDKNKDLFEELWEFTLNLGRQPKRDEFIRENEITNLIGSLDKANKLLAERFDPQFLVSAKNKRMNELLTMHALLHFKKKVEFNNLGGILQNDIKEFFGQINLLEEESKKLLFQIGDKNLISNLCNNNDHQGYLDKQALYILRNHLDELPIILKIYILCATQFYGQINDIDIIKIHKKSGKVTLLAYDDLENNDLPELKLRVKVALRGQKIDVFNYDLWPEKQILYYKSKYLPSNDDRFKKWARINLKLYSLNIPDEGYGPNKEDFEKLSQPLT
;
A
#
# COMPACT_ATOMS: atom_id res chain seq x y z
N MET A 1 -8.79 32.64 25.69
CA MET A 1 -8.95 32.95 24.25
C MET A 1 -9.46 31.70 23.58
N ASN A 2 -10.41 31.79 22.65
CA ASN A 2 -10.89 30.63 21.88
C ASN A 2 -10.19 30.58 20.50
N SER A 3 -10.44 29.50 19.75
CA SER A 3 -9.84 29.26 18.43
C SER A 3 -10.16 30.35 17.38
N GLU A 4 -11.38 30.90 17.40
CA GLU A 4 -11.80 31.93 16.43
C GLU A 4 -11.10 33.27 16.68
N ASP A 5 -11.05 33.71 17.95
CA ASP A 5 -10.35 34.93 18.37
C ASP A 5 -8.85 34.82 18.07
N PHE A 6 -8.25 33.65 18.36
CA PHE A 6 -6.86 33.37 18.06
C PHE A 6 -6.59 33.51 16.56
N LYS A 7 -7.41 32.88 15.71
CA LYS A 7 -7.29 32.98 14.25
C LYS A 7 -7.44 34.41 13.74
N LEU A 8 -8.36 35.20 14.31
CA LEU A 8 -8.51 36.61 13.97
C LEU A 8 -7.28 37.44 14.35
N LEU A 9 -6.69 37.19 15.51
CA LEU A 9 -5.49 37.89 15.97
C LEU A 9 -4.24 37.51 15.17
N THR A 10 -4.09 36.24 14.77
CA THR A 10 -2.95 35.83 13.92
C THR A 10 -2.92 36.58 12.57
N LYS A 11 -4.08 36.90 12.00
CA LYS A 11 -4.18 37.68 10.74
C LYS A 11 -3.68 39.12 10.89
N LYS A 12 -3.65 39.67 12.10
CA LYS A 12 -3.15 41.03 12.37
C LYS A 12 -1.64 41.09 12.54
N ILE A 13 -0.95 39.95 12.57
CA ILE A 13 0.51 39.90 12.74
C ILE A 13 1.20 40.43 11.47
N THR A 14 2.04 41.44 11.62
CA THR A 14 2.79 42.08 10.53
C THR A 14 4.27 41.74 10.52
N VAL A 15 4.78 41.10 11.59
CA VAL A 15 6.20 40.81 11.81
C VAL A 15 6.49 39.31 11.80
N GLY A 16 7.76 38.95 11.54
CA GLY A 16 8.21 37.56 11.48
C GLY A 16 7.98 36.88 10.13
N LYS A 17 8.49 35.65 10.01
CA LYS A 17 8.46 34.86 8.78
C LYS A 17 7.09 34.21 8.62
N LYS A 18 6.37 34.58 7.56
CA LYS A 18 5.05 34.02 7.24
C LYS A 18 5.17 32.84 6.28
N LEU A 19 4.56 31.72 6.66
CA LEU A 19 4.34 30.54 5.83
C LEU A 19 2.82 30.32 5.63
N PRO A 20 2.38 29.42 4.72
CA PRO A 20 0.96 29.20 4.45
C PRO A 20 0.13 28.80 5.68
N ASP A 21 0.73 28.09 6.64
CA ASP A 21 0.08 27.48 7.81
C ASP A 21 0.61 27.97 9.16
N ALA A 22 1.65 28.81 9.18
CA ALA A 22 2.29 29.29 10.41
C ALA A 22 3.04 30.62 10.25
N ILE A 23 3.27 31.31 11.36
CA ILE A 23 4.10 32.51 11.46
C ILE A 23 5.18 32.26 12.51
N PHE A 24 6.45 32.48 12.14
CA PHE A 24 7.61 32.31 13.02
C PHE A 24 8.18 33.66 13.44
N ILE A 25 8.40 33.86 14.74
CA ILE A 25 8.70 35.17 15.31
C ILE A 25 9.79 35.02 16.37
N HIS A 26 10.87 35.81 16.26
CA HIS A 26 11.89 35.86 17.30
C HIS A 26 11.33 36.51 18.57
N LYS A 27 11.77 36.05 19.75
CA LYS A 27 11.23 36.53 21.05
C LYS A 27 11.29 38.06 21.23
N ASP A 28 12.31 38.71 20.67
CA ASP A 28 12.47 40.17 20.76
C ASP A 28 11.39 40.95 20.02
N LEU A 29 10.66 40.31 19.10
CA LEU A 29 9.55 40.91 18.36
C LEU A 29 8.19 40.64 19.00
N MET A 30 8.12 39.89 20.13
CA MET A 30 6.84 39.54 20.76
C MET A 30 6.00 40.76 21.13
N MET A 31 6.63 41.85 21.57
CA MET A 31 5.94 43.09 21.94
C MET A 31 5.29 43.82 20.75
N GLN A 32 5.56 43.39 19.51
CA GLN A 32 4.95 43.93 18.28
C GLN A 32 3.73 43.11 17.83
N LEU A 33 3.39 42.02 18.54
CA LEU A 33 2.16 41.26 18.31
C LEU A 33 0.94 41.96 18.93
N PRO A 34 -0.29 41.62 18.50
CA PRO A 34 -1.50 42.12 19.14
C PRO A 34 -1.46 41.87 20.65
N GLN A 35 -1.76 42.90 21.46
CA GLN A 35 -1.58 42.86 22.91
C GLN A 35 -2.37 41.73 23.58
N GLU A 36 -3.57 41.41 23.06
CA GLU A 36 -4.37 40.28 23.55
C GLU A 36 -3.68 38.92 23.31
N LEU A 37 -3.00 38.78 22.16
CA LEU A 37 -2.25 37.58 21.80
C LEU A 37 -0.98 37.44 22.65
N VAL A 38 -0.28 38.54 22.92
CA VAL A 38 0.88 38.56 23.83
C VAL A 38 0.48 38.15 25.24
N ALA A 39 -0.59 38.74 25.78
CA ALA A 39 -1.09 38.40 27.12
C ALA A 39 -1.48 36.93 27.22
N PHE A 40 -2.15 36.40 26.18
CA PHE A 40 -2.55 35.00 26.13
C PHE A 40 -1.35 34.04 26.04
N LEU A 41 -0.42 34.27 25.12
CA LEU A 41 0.77 33.44 24.97
C LEU A 41 1.70 33.54 26.19
N GLY A 42 1.79 34.71 26.82
CA GLY A 42 2.54 34.90 28.06
C GLY A 42 1.95 34.09 29.23
N LYS A 43 0.62 34.00 29.31
CA LYS A 43 -0.05 33.12 30.28
C LYS A 43 0.28 31.65 30.01
N ILE A 44 0.16 31.21 28.75
CA ILE A 44 0.49 29.84 28.34
C ILE A 44 1.95 29.50 28.66
N TYR A 45 2.87 30.43 28.40
CA TYR A 45 4.28 30.27 28.75
C TYR A 45 4.46 30.07 30.27
N ASN A 46 3.89 30.97 31.08
CA ASN A 46 4.02 30.93 32.53
C ASN A 46 3.40 29.67 33.16
N ASP A 47 2.25 29.22 32.62
CA ASP A 47 1.49 28.12 33.18
C ASP A 47 2.08 26.75 32.79
N LEU A 48 2.64 26.61 31.57
CA LEU A 48 2.99 25.30 31.01
C LEU A 48 4.49 25.08 30.77
N ILE A 49 5.29 26.13 30.54
CA ILE A 49 6.67 25.99 30.05
C ILE A 49 7.66 27.03 30.60
N LYS A 50 7.36 27.68 31.73
CA LYS A 50 8.13 28.82 32.28
C LYS A 50 9.63 28.55 32.51
N ASP A 51 9.99 27.29 32.73
CA ASP A 51 11.35 26.84 33.03
C ASP A 51 12.10 26.39 31.76
N GLN A 52 11.61 26.75 30.57
CA GLN A 52 12.16 26.33 29.29
C GLN A 52 12.59 27.56 28.48
N GLU A 53 13.85 27.55 28.04
CA GLU A 53 14.37 28.57 27.14
C GLU A 53 13.77 28.45 25.74
N PHE A 54 13.51 29.58 25.10
CA PHE A 54 13.18 29.65 23.68
C PHE A 54 13.69 30.96 23.10
N ASN A 55 13.85 30.99 21.77
CA ASN A 55 14.14 32.21 21.04
C ASN A 55 13.25 32.39 19.81
N LEU A 56 12.57 31.33 19.35
CA LEU A 56 11.64 31.41 18.23
C LEU A 56 10.28 30.84 18.60
N LEU A 57 9.23 31.60 18.32
CA LEU A 57 7.85 31.22 18.51
C LEU A 57 7.22 30.88 17.15
N LYS A 58 6.59 29.71 17.03
CA LYS A 58 5.81 29.29 15.86
C LYS A 58 4.31 29.33 16.20
N ILE A 59 3.60 30.28 15.60
CA ILE A 59 2.15 30.44 15.77
C ILE A 59 1.46 29.82 14.55
N TYR A 60 0.60 28.82 14.75
CA TYR A 60 -0.12 28.20 13.64
C TYR A 60 -1.35 29.03 13.25
N THR A 61 -1.59 29.20 11.95
CA THR A 61 -2.67 30.06 11.43
C THR A 61 -3.97 29.30 11.17
N ASN A 62 -3.88 27.98 11.03
CA ASN A 62 -5.01 27.09 10.71
C ASN A 62 -5.41 26.16 11.85
N GLU A 63 -4.62 26.10 12.92
CA GLU A 63 -4.81 25.22 14.07
C GLU A 63 -4.68 26.02 15.37
N PHE A 64 -5.45 25.66 16.40
CA PHE A 64 -5.41 26.33 17.70
C PHE A 64 -4.25 25.78 18.55
N LYS A 65 -3.02 26.06 18.11
CA LYS A 65 -1.78 25.55 18.72
C LYS A 65 -0.61 26.53 18.51
N THR A 66 0.44 26.38 19.31
CA THR A 66 1.70 27.15 19.19
C THR A 66 2.90 26.29 19.54
N SER A 67 4.09 26.60 19.03
CA SER A 67 5.34 25.94 19.44
C SER A 67 6.41 26.93 19.87
N PHE A 68 7.15 26.58 20.92
CA PHE A 68 8.30 27.31 21.44
C PHE A 68 9.57 26.54 21.06
N LEU A 69 10.45 27.19 20.31
CA LEU A 69 11.64 26.57 19.71
C LEU A 69 12.90 27.23 20.28
N ASN A 70 13.87 26.41 20.67
CA ASN A 70 15.15 26.85 21.19
C ASN A 70 16.29 26.51 20.23
N TYR A 71 16.99 27.54 19.76
CA TYR A 71 18.21 27.45 18.95
C TYR A 71 19.37 28.09 19.72
N PRO A 72 20.12 27.37 20.57
CA PRO A 72 21.10 27.96 21.49
C PRO A 72 22.16 28.84 20.80
N THR A 73 22.51 28.51 19.56
CA THR A 73 23.51 29.23 18.75
C THR A 73 22.90 30.19 17.73
N PHE A 74 21.65 30.64 17.95
CA PHE A 74 20.91 31.51 17.01
C PHE A 74 21.70 32.74 16.57
N ASP A 75 22.43 33.38 17.50
CA ASP A 75 23.20 34.59 17.20
C ASP A 75 24.56 34.30 16.58
N THR A 76 25.17 33.15 16.91
CA THR A 76 26.60 32.88 16.69
C THR A 76 26.90 31.97 15.52
N GLU A 77 26.00 31.05 15.15
CA GLU A 77 26.20 30.15 14.00
C GLU A 77 25.40 30.61 12.78
N ALA A 78 25.92 30.39 11.58
CA ALA A 78 25.18 30.66 10.33
C ALA A 78 23.86 29.90 10.27
N HIS A 79 23.91 28.60 10.60
CA HIS A 79 22.77 27.68 10.53
C HIS A 79 22.58 26.94 11.85
N PRO A 80 22.05 27.61 12.87
CA PRO A 80 21.95 27.05 14.21
C PRO A 80 21.02 25.83 14.21
N ALA A 81 21.41 24.78 14.94
CA ALA A 81 20.60 23.59 15.11
C ALA A 81 19.51 23.79 16.17
N LEU A 82 18.33 23.22 15.91
CA LEU A 82 17.26 23.14 16.88
C LEU A 82 17.69 22.22 18.02
N ASP A 83 17.55 22.70 19.25
CA ASP A 83 17.89 21.96 20.46
C ASP A 83 16.64 21.39 21.12
N VAL A 84 15.60 22.20 21.26
CA VAL A 84 14.32 21.79 21.87
C VAL A 84 13.16 22.42 21.13
N SER A 85 12.09 21.65 20.90
CA SER A 85 10.78 22.12 20.45
C SER A 85 9.72 21.73 21.47
N ILE A 86 8.90 22.68 21.92
CA ILE A 86 7.75 22.42 22.78
C ILE A 86 6.50 22.90 22.07
N GLU A 87 5.69 21.97 21.57
CA GLU A 87 4.38 22.27 21.03
C GLU A 87 3.33 22.28 22.14
N VAL A 88 2.42 23.25 22.08
CA VAL A 88 1.32 23.43 23.03
C VAL A 88 0.01 23.38 22.26
N ASN A 89 -0.85 22.42 22.61
CA ASN A 89 -2.24 22.41 22.18
C ASN A 89 -3.03 23.38 23.06
N LEU A 90 -3.58 24.44 22.47
CA LEU A 90 -4.23 25.52 23.22
C LEU A 90 -5.67 25.18 23.63
N GLU A 91 -6.26 24.14 23.04
CA GLU A 91 -7.58 23.62 23.44
C GLU A 91 -7.47 22.77 24.72
N GLU A 92 -6.49 21.88 24.75
CA GLU A 92 -6.31 20.89 25.83
C GLU A 92 -5.35 21.36 26.93
N ASN A 93 -4.62 22.47 26.71
CA ASN A 93 -3.49 22.91 27.54
C ASN A 93 -2.44 21.80 27.76
N SER A 94 -2.25 20.95 26.75
CA SER A 94 -1.28 19.87 26.77
C SER A 94 0.00 20.28 26.03
N THR A 95 1.14 19.76 26.48
CA THR A 95 2.45 20.02 25.87
C THR A 95 3.07 18.75 25.30
N ASN A 96 3.79 18.91 24.19
CA ASN A 96 4.59 17.87 23.57
C ASN A 96 6.01 18.41 23.37
N LYS A 97 6.97 17.88 24.12
CA LYS A 97 8.38 18.29 24.07
C LYS A 97 9.20 17.30 23.25
N GLN A 98 9.96 17.83 22.30
CA GLN A 98 10.93 17.09 21.49
C GLN A 98 12.34 17.64 21.73
N ASP A 99 13.26 16.77 22.11
CA ASP A 99 14.68 17.07 22.35
C ASP A 99 15.52 16.63 21.13
N TYR A 100 16.21 17.61 20.55
CA TYR A 100 17.06 17.50 19.37
C TYR A 100 18.55 17.64 19.69
N SER A 101 18.93 17.99 20.93
CA SER A 101 20.31 18.25 21.39
C SER A 101 21.31 17.14 21.07
N LYS A 102 20.84 15.88 21.10
CA LYS A 102 21.64 14.67 20.83
C LYS A 102 21.37 14.03 19.47
N LYS A 103 20.48 14.62 18.64
CA LYS A 103 20.18 14.06 17.32
C LYS A 103 21.36 14.31 16.38
N LYS A 104 21.75 13.30 15.61
CA LYS A 104 22.84 13.42 14.61
C LYS A 104 22.46 14.27 13.39
N ASN A 105 21.18 14.53 13.19
CA ASN A 105 20.64 15.29 12.06
C ASN A 105 19.47 16.20 12.51
N PRO A 106 19.73 17.20 13.36
CA PRO A 106 18.69 18.10 13.85
C PRO A 106 18.23 19.06 12.73
N PRO A 107 17.00 19.62 12.84
CA PRO A 107 16.60 20.77 12.04
C PRO A 107 17.57 21.94 12.24
N ILE A 108 17.79 22.77 11.22
CA ILE A 108 18.62 23.98 11.29
C ILE A 108 17.85 25.17 10.72
N LEU A 109 18.19 26.39 11.14
CA LEU A 109 17.62 27.60 10.56
C LEU A 109 18.47 28.13 9.41
N HIS A 110 17.78 28.67 8.42
CA HIS A 110 18.33 29.46 7.32
C HIS A 110 17.47 30.72 7.16
N ARG A 111 17.98 31.72 6.44
CA ARG A 111 17.31 33.03 6.27
C ARG A 111 16.92 33.68 7.59
N LYS A 112 17.87 33.79 8.51
CA LYS A 112 17.59 34.27 9.87
C LYS A 112 17.07 35.70 9.91
N GLU A 113 17.39 36.52 8.90
CA GLU A 113 16.85 37.88 8.72
C GLU A 113 15.32 37.91 8.64
N SER A 114 14.69 36.82 8.21
CA SER A 114 13.23 36.73 8.08
C SER A 114 12.48 36.55 9.42
N PHE A 115 13.17 36.15 10.49
CA PHE A 115 12.57 35.96 11.82
C PHE A 115 12.69 37.20 12.73
N ILE A 116 13.53 38.15 12.35
CA ILE A 116 13.80 39.42 13.03
C ILE A 116 13.42 40.60 12.12
N ASN A 117 13.57 41.85 12.57
CA ASN A 117 13.27 43.04 11.77
C ASN A 117 14.52 43.92 11.60
N SER A 118 14.42 44.99 10.80
CA SER A 118 15.53 45.90 10.51
C SER A 118 16.09 46.67 11.71
N THR A 119 15.40 46.67 12.85
CA THR A 119 15.88 47.30 14.09
C THR A 119 16.75 46.37 14.94
N HIS A 120 16.80 45.07 14.62
CA HIS A 120 17.61 44.10 15.35
C HIS A 120 19.11 44.24 15.01
N PRO A 121 20.03 44.25 16.00
CA PRO A 121 21.47 44.48 15.75
C PRO A 121 22.11 43.52 14.73
N LEU A 122 21.66 42.26 14.68
CA LEU A 122 22.18 41.24 13.77
C LEU A 122 21.49 41.19 12.39
N PHE A 123 20.47 42.03 12.14
CA PHE A 123 19.66 41.96 10.92
C PHE A 123 20.51 42.09 9.66
N GLN A 124 21.38 43.11 9.60
CA GLN A 124 22.19 43.36 8.40
C GLN A 124 23.19 42.23 8.13
N MET A 125 23.73 41.62 9.18
CA MET A 125 24.65 40.49 9.05
C MET A 125 23.95 39.26 8.49
N PHE A 126 22.76 38.91 9.01
CA PHE A 126 21.98 37.78 8.49
C PHE A 126 21.48 38.03 7.07
N LEU A 127 21.07 39.25 6.75
CA LEU A 127 20.65 39.62 5.39
C LEU A 127 21.80 39.46 4.38
N ASN A 128 22.99 39.97 4.72
CA ASN A 128 24.17 39.85 3.85
C ASN A 128 24.56 38.38 3.65
N LEU A 129 24.50 37.56 4.70
CA LEU A 129 24.73 36.12 4.60
C LEU A 129 23.72 35.47 3.65
N SER A 130 22.41 35.69 3.87
CA SER A 130 21.36 35.11 3.03
C SER A 130 21.46 35.54 1.57
N LEU A 131 21.82 36.79 1.28
CA LEU A 131 22.05 37.25 -0.10
C LEU A 131 23.23 36.51 -0.75
N LYS A 132 24.34 36.33 0.00
CA LYS A 132 25.51 35.58 -0.50
C LYS A 132 25.20 34.10 -0.72
N GLU A 133 24.40 33.51 0.15
CA GLU A 133 23.92 32.12 0.01
C GLU A 133 22.94 31.96 -1.17
N GLU A 134 22.13 32.98 -1.46
CA GLU A 134 21.29 33.04 -2.68
C GLU A 134 22.13 33.15 -3.95
N GLU A 135 23.13 34.03 -3.98
CA GLU A 135 24.07 34.19 -5.10
C GLU A 135 24.81 32.88 -5.40
N LEU A 136 25.27 32.18 -4.35
CA LEU A 136 25.90 30.87 -4.45
C LEU A 136 24.91 29.72 -4.70
N GLY A 137 23.60 30.02 -4.76
CA GLY A 137 22.55 29.06 -5.04
C GLY A 137 22.24 28.08 -3.90
N LEU A 138 22.80 28.27 -2.71
CA LEU A 138 22.59 27.42 -1.53
C LEU A 138 21.15 27.46 -1.02
N LEU A 139 20.45 28.59 -1.19
CA LEU A 139 19.07 28.78 -0.73
C LEU A 139 17.99 28.44 -1.78
N LYS A 140 18.38 27.91 -2.95
CA LYS A 140 17.42 27.57 -4.04
C LYS A 140 16.41 26.49 -3.66
N ASN A 141 16.75 25.61 -2.72
CA ASN A 141 15.91 24.49 -2.26
C ASN A 141 15.57 24.62 -0.76
N THR A 142 14.80 25.65 -0.38
CA THR A 142 14.49 25.97 1.03
C THR A 142 13.87 24.81 1.83
N ASP A 143 13.26 23.86 1.14
CA ASP A 143 12.59 22.71 1.77
C ASP A 143 13.57 21.62 2.25
N LYS A 144 14.76 21.54 1.65
CA LYS A 144 15.76 20.48 1.89
C LYS A 144 16.85 20.91 2.87
N ILE A 145 17.18 22.20 2.85
CA ILE A 145 18.29 22.80 3.62
C ILE A 145 18.02 22.90 5.12
N GLY A 146 16.79 22.63 5.57
CA GLY A 146 16.38 22.73 6.96
C GLY A 146 16.89 21.62 7.88
N VAL A 147 17.78 20.70 7.45
CA VAL A 147 18.38 19.66 8.32
C VAL A 147 19.90 19.55 8.15
N LYS A 148 20.60 19.39 9.28
CA LYS A 148 22.07 19.55 9.39
C LYS A 148 22.88 18.67 8.43
N LYS A 149 22.56 17.39 8.31
CA LYS A 149 23.31 16.42 7.46
C LYS A 149 23.17 16.73 5.97
N TYR A 150 22.02 17.25 5.55
CA TYR A 150 21.84 17.67 4.16
C TYR A 150 22.62 18.96 3.88
N TRP A 151 22.54 19.93 4.80
CA TRP A 151 23.31 21.16 4.73
C TRP A 151 24.82 20.92 4.68
N ASP A 152 25.34 20.08 5.58
CA ASP A 152 26.77 19.71 5.63
C ASP A 152 27.23 19.08 4.30
N LYS A 153 26.39 18.24 3.66
CA LYS A 153 26.67 17.64 2.35
C LYS A 153 26.63 18.66 1.21
N LEU A 154 25.68 19.59 1.24
CA LEU A 154 25.58 20.66 0.25
C LEU A 154 26.83 21.55 0.32
N CYS A 155 27.25 21.94 1.52
CA CYS A 155 28.48 22.71 1.74
C CYS A 155 29.72 21.95 1.22
N ALA A 156 29.83 20.65 1.50
CA ALA A 156 30.94 19.82 1.03
C ALA A 156 30.97 19.69 -0.49
N LYS A 157 29.82 19.56 -1.15
CA LYS A 157 29.72 19.46 -2.61
C LYS A 157 30.17 20.75 -3.31
N GLU A 158 29.77 21.90 -2.78
CA GLU A 158 30.07 23.21 -3.36
C GLU A 158 31.42 23.79 -2.87
N ASN A 159 32.22 22.98 -2.15
CA ASN A 159 33.50 23.38 -1.54
C ASN A 159 33.41 24.64 -0.66
N ILE A 160 32.28 24.77 0.05
CA ILE A 160 31.96 25.91 0.91
C ILE A 160 32.16 25.55 2.38
N LYS A 161 32.81 26.46 3.12
CA LYS A 161 32.87 26.41 4.58
C LYS A 161 32.38 27.73 5.18
N PHE A 162 31.81 27.62 6.38
CA PHE A 162 31.35 28.75 7.17
C PHE A 162 32.31 29.00 8.33
N GLU A 163 32.84 30.22 8.42
CA GLU A 163 33.51 30.73 9.62
C GLU A 163 32.61 31.80 10.23
N GLY A 164 31.82 31.41 11.24
CA GLY A 164 30.72 32.24 11.73
C GLY A 164 29.66 32.44 10.65
N HIS A 165 29.42 33.69 10.25
CA HIS A 165 28.48 34.10 9.18
C HIS A 165 29.21 34.47 7.87
N ILE A 166 30.45 34.02 7.67
CA ILE A 166 31.25 34.30 6.47
C ILE A 166 31.47 33.00 5.69
N ILE A 167 31.24 33.06 4.37
CA ILE A 167 31.47 31.96 3.43
C ILE A 167 32.87 32.06 2.82
N THR A 168 33.63 30.97 2.89
CA THR A 168 34.92 30.75 2.21
C THR A 168 34.80 29.61 1.20
N GLN A 169 35.42 29.77 0.01
CA GLN A 169 35.52 28.75 -1.05
C GLN A 169 37.00 28.42 -1.28
N HIS A 170 37.31 27.12 -1.45
CA HIS A 170 38.63 26.69 -1.89
C HIS A 170 38.60 26.35 -3.38
N GLU A 171 39.51 26.95 -4.16
CA GLU A 171 39.80 26.54 -5.54
C GLU A 171 40.41 25.13 -5.50
N SER A 172 39.85 24.23 -6.30
CA SER A 172 40.43 22.90 -6.53
C SER A 172 41.34 22.99 -7.75
N GLU A 173 42.58 22.56 -7.58
CA GLU A 173 43.60 22.48 -8.63
C GLU A 173 43.13 21.59 -9.79
N GLU A 174 43.46 22.06 -11.00
CA GLU A 174 43.08 21.49 -12.29
C GLU A 174 43.72 20.12 -12.60
N GLU A 175 43.09 19.48 -13.60
CA GLU A 175 43.58 18.44 -14.55
C GLU A 175 43.21 16.96 -14.32
N PRO A 176 43.10 16.14 -15.39
CA PRO A 176 42.61 16.45 -16.74
C PRO A 176 41.63 15.39 -17.30
N GLU A 177 40.98 15.75 -18.42
CA GLU A 177 40.19 14.86 -19.28
C GLU A 177 40.96 13.61 -19.72
N THR A 178 40.37 12.42 -19.56
CA THR A 178 40.51 11.33 -20.54
C THR A 178 39.26 10.45 -20.55
N LYS A 179 38.69 10.31 -21.75
CA LYS A 179 37.69 9.30 -22.09
C LYS A 179 38.29 7.90 -21.96
N GLN A 180 37.63 7.00 -21.22
CA GLN A 180 37.36 5.61 -21.61
C GLN A 180 36.49 4.88 -20.55
N PRO A 181 35.73 3.83 -20.94
CA PRO A 181 34.68 3.23 -20.12
C PRO A 181 35.26 2.26 -19.09
N ILE A 182 34.78 2.34 -17.84
CA ILE A 182 35.13 1.37 -16.81
C ILE A 182 34.13 0.20 -16.87
N GLN A 183 34.64 -0.96 -17.29
CA GLN A 183 34.04 -2.28 -17.05
C GLN A 183 33.95 -2.53 -15.53
N GLN A 184 32.79 -2.96 -15.04
CA GLN A 184 32.66 -3.57 -13.71
C GLN A 184 31.90 -4.91 -13.81
N GLN A 185 32.74 -5.94 -13.92
CA GLN A 185 32.68 -7.30 -13.35
C GLN A 185 31.31 -8.00 -13.21
N GLU A 186 31.14 -9.00 -14.07
CA GLU A 186 30.24 -10.13 -13.92
C GLU A 186 30.53 -10.89 -12.61
N ILE A 187 29.50 -11.03 -11.76
CA ILE A 187 29.45 -12.12 -10.79
C ILE A 187 28.75 -13.28 -11.50
N LYS A 188 29.53 -14.22 -12.04
CA LYS A 188 29.02 -15.54 -12.43
C LYS A 188 28.60 -16.29 -11.17
N VAL A 189 27.30 -16.42 -10.94
CA VAL A 189 26.75 -17.51 -10.14
C VAL A 189 26.19 -18.52 -11.13
N GLU A 190 26.97 -19.54 -11.45
CA GLU A 190 26.45 -20.76 -12.07
C GLU A 190 25.63 -21.49 -10.99
N ALA A 191 24.32 -21.27 -10.99
CA ALA A 191 23.39 -22.07 -10.21
C ALA A 191 22.94 -23.25 -11.07
N GLU A 192 23.26 -24.46 -10.59
CA GLU A 192 22.89 -25.72 -11.20
C GLU A 192 21.39 -25.78 -11.50
N HIS A 193 21.10 -26.12 -12.74
CA HIS A 193 19.78 -26.55 -13.18
C HIS A 193 19.30 -27.68 -12.26
N HIS A 194 18.10 -27.55 -11.69
CA HIS A 194 16.98 -28.52 -11.73
C HIS A 194 15.81 -28.07 -10.81
N ASN A 195 14.60 -27.97 -11.39
CA ASN A 195 13.27 -28.01 -10.73
C ASN A 195 13.03 -27.21 -9.43
N THR A 196 13.61 -26.03 -9.27
CA THR A 196 13.27 -25.16 -8.12
C THR A 196 12.09 -24.24 -8.49
N PRO A 197 11.09 -24.02 -7.62
CA PRO A 197 10.04 -23.02 -7.85
C PRO A 197 10.63 -21.61 -7.97
N ILE A 198 10.04 -20.74 -8.82
CA ILE A 198 10.45 -19.34 -8.94
C ILE A 198 10.44 -18.66 -7.58
N ASP A 199 11.56 -18.08 -7.18
CA ASP A 199 11.61 -17.17 -6.04
C ASP A 199 10.99 -15.82 -6.45
N ARG A 200 9.72 -15.64 -6.07
CA ARG A 200 8.94 -14.45 -6.43
C ARG A 200 9.55 -13.16 -5.88
N THR A 201 10.36 -13.22 -4.82
CA THR A 201 10.94 -12.03 -4.19
C THR A 201 12.00 -11.34 -5.06
N ASN A 202 12.59 -12.07 -6.01
CA ASN A 202 13.59 -11.55 -6.94
C ASN A 202 12.99 -10.93 -8.21
N LEU A 203 11.68 -11.04 -8.44
CA LEU A 203 10.99 -10.46 -9.60
C LEU A 203 10.65 -8.98 -9.36
N SER A 204 10.49 -8.20 -10.43
CA SER A 204 9.94 -6.84 -10.29
C SER A 204 8.53 -6.84 -9.69
N LYS A 205 8.15 -5.77 -8.96
CA LYS A 205 6.81 -5.66 -8.36
C LYS A 205 5.63 -5.85 -9.34
N PRO A 206 5.68 -5.33 -10.59
CA PRO A 206 4.64 -5.61 -11.58
C PRO A 206 4.54 -7.10 -11.92
N LEU A 207 5.66 -7.80 -12.01
CA LEU A 207 5.65 -9.23 -12.28
C LEU A 207 5.20 -10.05 -11.06
N GLN A 208 5.63 -9.66 -9.85
CA GLN A 208 5.10 -10.19 -8.59
C GLN A 208 3.56 -10.06 -8.55
N SER A 209 3.01 -8.92 -8.96
CA SER A 209 1.56 -8.70 -8.96
C SER A 209 0.83 -9.56 -10.00
N ILE A 210 1.45 -9.83 -11.15
CA ILE A 210 0.91 -10.76 -12.18
C ILE A 210 0.81 -12.18 -11.61
N PHE A 211 1.84 -12.63 -10.89
CA PHE A 211 1.84 -13.93 -10.21
C PHE A 211 0.86 -13.97 -9.03
N GLY A 212 0.76 -12.90 -8.24
CA GLY A 212 -0.17 -12.79 -7.11
C GLY A 212 -1.64 -12.94 -7.52
N TYR A 213 -1.95 -12.59 -8.77
CA TYR A 213 -3.28 -12.73 -9.38
C TYR A 213 -3.43 -13.98 -10.27
N ASP A 214 -2.43 -14.85 -10.32
CA ASP A 214 -2.40 -16.03 -11.19
C ASP A 214 -2.73 -15.71 -12.67
N LEU A 215 -2.31 -14.55 -13.19
CA LEU A 215 -2.63 -14.14 -14.58
C LEU A 215 -1.78 -14.87 -15.63
N ILE A 216 -0.59 -15.34 -15.25
CA ILE A 216 0.36 -15.97 -16.16
C ILE A 216 0.41 -17.49 -15.96
N THR A 217 0.39 -18.22 -17.07
CA THR A 217 0.59 -19.68 -17.13
C THR A 217 1.71 -19.99 -18.13
N LYS A 218 2.17 -21.24 -18.21
CA LYS A 218 3.19 -21.66 -19.20
C LYS A 218 2.75 -21.46 -20.65
N SER A 219 1.43 -21.47 -20.91
CA SER A 219 0.87 -21.20 -22.23
C SER A 219 0.69 -19.72 -22.54
N THR A 220 0.59 -18.87 -21.51
CA THR A 220 0.36 -17.43 -21.64
C THR A 220 1.57 -16.75 -22.28
N THR A 221 1.32 -15.91 -23.27
CA THR A 221 2.36 -15.06 -23.87
C THR A 221 2.56 -13.77 -23.09
N TYR A 222 3.80 -13.48 -22.72
CA TYR A 222 4.20 -12.29 -21.96
C TYR A 222 5.25 -11.50 -22.74
N PHE A 223 5.08 -10.18 -22.79
CA PHE A 223 6.01 -9.25 -23.41
C PHE A 223 6.34 -8.08 -22.49
N ASP A 224 7.63 -7.85 -22.23
CA ASP A 224 8.10 -6.71 -21.47
C ASP A 224 8.58 -5.59 -22.39
N TYR A 225 7.91 -4.44 -22.34
CA TYR A 225 8.07 -3.34 -23.30
C TYR A 225 9.34 -2.52 -23.09
N SER A 226 9.98 -2.57 -21.93
CA SER A 226 11.31 -1.98 -21.71
C SER A 226 12.06 -2.82 -20.69
N CYS A 227 12.55 -3.97 -21.13
CA CYS A 227 13.07 -5.00 -20.21
C CYS A 227 14.44 -4.67 -19.60
N GLY A 228 15.09 -3.56 -20.00
CA GLY A 228 16.44 -3.22 -19.52
C GLY A 228 17.43 -4.34 -19.84
N LEU A 229 18.06 -4.93 -18.83
CA LEU A 229 18.98 -6.07 -18.97
C LEU A 229 18.27 -7.43 -19.17
N GLY A 230 16.94 -7.44 -19.06
CA GLY A 230 16.10 -8.60 -19.34
C GLY A 230 16.02 -9.62 -18.21
N ASP A 231 16.31 -9.26 -16.95
CA ASP A 231 16.39 -10.20 -15.82
C ASP A 231 15.06 -10.93 -15.58
N ASP A 232 13.95 -10.19 -15.51
CA ASP A 232 12.59 -10.76 -15.38
C ASP A 232 12.26 -11.72 -16.55
N VAL A 233 12.63 -11.35 -17.78
CA VAL A 233 12.38 -12.16 -18.98
C VAL A 233 13.20 -13.44 -18.95
N LYS A 234 14.49 -13.36 -18.59
CA LYS A 234 15.38 -14.52 -18.45
C LYS A 234 14.88 -15.48 -17.39
N GLU A 235 14.45 -14.95 -16.24
CA GLU A 235 13.93 -15.75 -15.12
C GLU A 235 12.64 -16.50 -15.52
N LEU A 236 11.72 -15.82 -16.20
CA LEU A 236 10.51 -16.43 -16.76
C LEU A 236 10.84 -17.54 -17.79
N GLN A 237 11.77 -17.28 -18.71
CA GLN A 237 12.18 -18.24 -19.73
C GLN A 237 12.87 -19.47 -19.12
N ALA A 238 13.74 -19.27 -18.12
CA ALA A 238 14.42 -20.34 -17.39
C ALA A 238 13.42 -21.32 -16.74
N HIS A 239 12.26 -20.81 -16.35
CA HIS A 239 11.17 -21.61 -15.80
C HIS A 239 10.15 -22.06 -16.86
N GLY A 240 10.38 -21.85 -18.16
CA GLY A 240 9.53 -22.35 -19.25
C GLY A 240 8.28 -21.52 -19.54
N TYR A 241 8.23 -20.25 -19.13
CA TYR A 241 7.20 -19.32 -19.57
C TYR A 241 7.51 -18.74 -20.95
N LYS A 242 6.47 -18.41 -21.72
CA LYS A 242 6.61 -17.75 -23.03
C LYS A 242 6.78 -16.25 -22.85
N ALA A 243 7.97 -15.83 -22.42
CA ALA A 243 8.32 -14.43 -22.22
C ALA A 243 9.25 -13.91 -23.32
N LYS A 244 9.06 -12.65 -23.71
CA LYS A 244 9.93 -11.88 -24.62
C LYS A 244 10.11 -10.46 -24.06
N GLY A 245 11.18 -9.79 -24.43
CA GLY A 245 11.45 -8.42 -24.00
C GLY A 245 11.88 -7.55 -25.17
N TRP A 246 11.70 -6.24 -25.04
CA TRP A 246 12.36 -5.27 -25.90
C TRP A 246 12.88 -4.13 -25.04
N ASP A 247 13.99 -3.53 -25.44
CA ASP A 247 14.53 -2.35 -24.79
C ASP A 247 15.23 -1.47 -25.82
N ALA A 248 15.00 -0.15 -25.72
CA ALA A 248 15.52 0.81 -26.67
C ALA A 248 17.05 0.93 -26.64
N VAL A 249 17.73 0.49 -25.58
CA VAL A 249 19.18 0.57 -25.40
C VAL A 249 19.82 -0.81 -25.46
N HIS A 250 19.31 -1.74 -24.67
CA HIS A 250 19.96 -3.02 -24.39
C HIS A 250 19.52 -4.16 -25.34
N HIS A 251 18.30 -4.10 -25.87
CA HIS A 251 17.70 -5.16 -26.71
C HIS A 251 17.16 -4.61 -28.05
N LYS A 252 17.94 -3.74 -28.71
CA LYS A 252 17.55 -3.06 -29.97
C LYS A 252 17.24 -4.01 -31.14
N GLY A 253 17.81 -5.22 -31.14
CA GLY A 253 17.64 -6.21 -32.21
C GLY A 253 16.36 -7.05 -32.10
N GLU A 254 15.64 -6.97 -30.97
CA GLU A 254 14.41 -7.74 -30.79
C GLU A 254 13.20 -7.01 -31.40
N VAL A 255 12.27 -7.76 -31.98
CA VAL A 255 11.06 -7.21 -32.59
C VAL A 255 9.96 -7.12 -31.56
N LYS A 256 9.39 -5.93 -31.37
CA LYS A 256 8.18 -5.72 -30.57
C LYS A 256 7.10 -6.69 -31.03
N SER A 257 6.55 -7.48 -30.09
CA SER A 257 5.65 -8.57 -30.43
C SER A 257 4.32 -8.48 -29.67
N LYS A 258 3.23 -8.88 -30.33
CA LYS A 258 1.93 -8.97 -29.67
C LYS A 258 1.95 -10.09 -28.63
N SER A 259 1.34 -9.85 -27.48
CA SER A 259 1.25 -10.81 -26.38
C SER A 259 -0.01 -10.62 -25.56
N GLU A 260 -0.45 -11.69 -24.89
CA GLU A 260 -1.61 -11.65 -23.99
C GLU A 260 -1.40 -10.67 -22.85
N ILE A 261 -0.23 -10.73 -22.22
CA ILE A 261 0.18 -9.79 -21.18
C ILE A 261 1.31 -8.94 -21.73
N VAL A 262 1.15 -7.61 -21.69
CA VAL A 262 2.23 -6.66 -21.95
C VAL A 262 2.53 -5.91 -20.68
N ASN A 263 3.80 -5.88 -20.27
CA ASN A 263 4.27 -5.08 -19.14
C ASN A 263 4.94 -3.81 -19.65
N LEU A 264 4.46 -2.66 -19.18
CA LEU A 264 5.09 -1.35 -19.33
C LEU A 264 5.61 -0.95 -17.94
N GLY A 265 6.67 -1.64 -17.53
CA GLY A 265 7.24 -1.58 -16.18
C GLY A 265 8.12 -0.35 -15.95
N TYR A 266 7.69 0.60 -15.11
CA TYR A 266 8.47 1.78 -14.72
C TYR A 266 9.03 2.64 -15.87
N VAL A 267 8.37 2.60 -17.04
CA VAL A 267 8.83 3.30 -18.26
C VAL A 267 8.31 4.72 -18.30
N ILE A 268 7.01 4.90 -18.08
CA ILE A 268 6.36 6.21 -18.24
C ILE A 268 6.86 7.24 -17.22
N ASN A 269 7.35 6.84 -16.05
CA ASN A 269 8.02 7.75 -15.12
C ASN A 269 9.39 8.21 -15.63
N ALA A 270 10.06 7.46 -16.51
CA ALA A 270 11.39 7.79 -16.99
C ALA A 270 11.39 8.64 -18.28
N ILE A 271 10.25 8.79 -18.95
CA ILE A 271 10.10 9.58 -20.17
C ILE A 271 9.79 11.04 -19.81
N GLU A 272 10.67 11.95 -20.24
CA GLU A 272 10.60 13.38 -19.95
C GLU A 272 9.43 14.07 -20.67
N ASP A 273 9.18 13.71 -21.93
CA ASP A 273 8.16 14.34 -22.74
C ASP A 273 6.76 13.75 -22.49
N ALA A 274 5.75 14.61 -22.38
CA ALA A 274 4.38 14.18 -22.09
C ALA A 274 3.73 13.47 -23.30
N GLU A 275 3.97 13.96 -24.52
CA GLU A 275 3.43 13.37 -25.74
C GLU A 275 4.10 12.01 -26.00
N GLU A 276 5.42 11.91 -25.80
CA GLU A 276 6.14 10.63 -25.90
C GLU A 276 5.64 9.59 -24.90
N ARG A 277 5.27 10.00 -23.67
CA ARG A 277 4.64 9.11 -22.69
C ARG A 277 3.32 8.56 -23.21
N GLU A 278 2.47 9.41 -23.77
CA GLU A 278 1.19 8.97 -24.34
C GLU A 278 1.39 8.02 -25.52
N GLU A 279 2.29 8.35 -26.45
CA GLU A 279 2.59 7.52 -27.61
C GLU A 279 3.14 6.15 -27.19
N THR A 280 4.04 6.14 -26.21
CA THR A 280 4.61 4.91 -25.64
C THR A 280 3.52 4.04 -25.00
N LEU A 281 2.63 4.65 -24.22
CA LEU A 281 1.52 3.95 -23.59
C LEU A 281 0.56 3.36 -24.64
N LYS A 282 0.18 4.13 -25.67
CA LYS A 282 -0.65 3.67 -26.80
C LYS A 282 0.04 2.54 -27.57
N ALA A 283 1.34 2.64 -27.81
CA ALA A 283 2.12 1.61 -28.50
C ALA A 283 2.18 0.29 -27.72
N ALA A 284 2.44 0.34 -26.41
CA ALA A 284 2.40 -0.84 -25.54
C ALA A 284 0.99 -1.45 -25.51
N PHE A 285 -0.05 -0.62 -25.42
CA PHE A 285 -1.43 -1.08 -25.45
C PHE A 285 -1.82 -1.75 -26.78
N ASN A 286 -1.23 -1.35 -27.90
CA ASN A 286 -1.46 -1.98 -29.21
C ASN A 286 -0.82 -3.36 -29.38
N LEU A 287 0.20 -3.66 -28.57
CA LEU A 287 0.82 -4.99 -28.52
C LEU A 287 0.03 -5.95 -27.61
N CYS A 288 -0.74 -5.41 -26.66
CA CYS A 288 -1.52 -6.18 -25.71
C CYS A 288 -2.77 -6.80 -26.37
N THR A 289 -3.03 -8.08 -26.10
CA THR A 289 -4.27 -8.76 -26.52
C THR A 289 -5.23 -9.09 -25.37
N LYS A 290 -4.77 -9.10 -24.10
CA LYS A 290 -5.63 -9.30 -22.91
C LYS A 290 -5.42 -8.24 -21.83
N VAL A 291 -4.23 -8.16 -21.23
CA VAL A 291 -3.96 -7.26 -20.10
C VAL A 291 -2.69 -6.45 -20.34
N LEU A 292 -2.81 -5.12 -20.31
CA LEU A 292 -1.65 -4.24 -20.20
C LEU A 292 -1.42 -3.96 -18.71
N VAL A 293 -0.19 -4.18 -18.26
CA VAL A 293 0.27 -3.80 -16.92
C VAL A 293 1.08 -2.52 -17.06
N VAL A 294 0.64 -1.45 -16.42
CA VAL A 294 1.35 -0.17 -16.38
C VAL A 294 1.83 0.05 -14.96
N SER A 295 3.11 0.38 -14.80
CA SER A 295 3.62 0.79 -13.50
C SER A 295 4.49 2.03 -13.58
N ALA A 296 4.45 2.82 -12.52
CA ALA A 296 5.27 4.00 -12.34
C ALA A 296 5.67 4.18 -10.88
N LEU A 297 6.73 4.93 -10.65
CA LEU A 297 7.14 5.31 -9.30
C LEU A 297 6.07 6.23 -8.70
N THR A 298 5.71 5.99 -7.43
CA THR A 298 4.75 6.83 -6.70
C THR A 298 5.45 7.83 -5.81
N ASN A 299 4.74 8.91 -5.46
CA ASN A 299 5.18 9.87 -4.44
C ASN A 299 5.22 9.29 -3.01
N ASN A 300 4.62 8.12 -2.79
CA ASN A 300 4.54 7.45 -1.49
C ASN A 300 5.87 6.80 -1.12
N GLY A 301 6.75 7.60 -0.53
CA GLY A 301 8.02 7.14 0.02
C GLY A 301 9.25 7.49 -0.80
N VAL A 302 9.08 8.37 -1.77
CA VAL A 302 10.16 9.01 -2.50
C VAL A 302 10.35 10.38 -1.87
N ASP A 303 11.57 10.63 -1.41
CA ASP A 303 11.99 11.99 -1.16
C ASP A 303 12.05 12.69 -2.53
N GLU A 304 10.97 13.38 -2.93
CA GLU A 304 10.86 14.21 -4.15
C GLU A 304 12.03 15.21 -4.27
N ARG A 305 12.81 15.32 -3.19
CA ARG A 305 13.98 16.15 -3.00
C ARG A 305 15.30 15.52 -3.51
N SER A 306 15.27 14.37 -4.16
CA SER A 306 16.46 13.68 -4.70
C SER A 306 16.95 14.18 -6.07
N GLY A 307 16.29 15.20 -6.65
CA GLY A 307 16.63 15.76 -7.95
C GLY A 307 16.23 17.23 -8.13
N GLU A 308 16.65 17.83 -9.24
CA GLU A 308 16.19 19.15 -9.71
C GLU A 308 14.86 18.98 -10.44
N THR A 309 13.85 19.81 -10.19
CA THR A 309 12.60 19.74 -10.95
C THR A 309 12.88 20.03 -12.43
N LEU A 310 12.48 19.11 -13.29
CA LEU A 310 12.57 19.23 -14.74
C LEU A 310 11.17 18.93 -15.28
N LYS A 311 10.54 19.88 -15.99
CA LYS A 311 9.14 19.78 -16.44
C LYS A 311 8.20 19.34 -15.30
N ASP A 312 7.50 18.22 -15.44
CA ASP A 312 6.58 17.65 -14.47
C ASP A 312 7.17 16.47 -13.67
N GLY A 313 8.49 16.33 -13.69
CA GLY A 313 9.26 15.34 -12.92
C GLY A 313 10.51 15.95 -12.29
N ILE A 314 11.49 15.10 -11.98
CA ILE A 314 12.77 15.49 -11.41
C ILE A 314 13.93 14.86 -12.19
N LEU A 315 15.05 15.56 -12.25
CA LEU A 315 16.33 15.08 -12.73
C LEU A 315 17.12 14.52 -11.55
N THR A 316 17.27 13.20 -11.48
CA THR A 316 17.95 12.53 -10.38
C THR A 316 19.45 12.86 -10.34
N SER A 317 20.12 12.56 -9.22
CA SER A 317 21.59 12.65 -9.10
C SER A 317 22.40 11.87 -10.15
N LYS A 318 21.79 10.91 -10.85
CA LYS A 318 22.39 10.16 -11.97
C LYS A 318 22.08 10.80 -13.34
N ASN A 319 21.56 12.02 -13.34
CA ASN A 319 21.17 12.78 -14.53
C ASN A 319 20.10 12.08 -15.38
N THR A 320 19.15 11.41 -14.74
CA THR A 320 18.00 10.77 -15.39
C THR A 320 16.69 11.40 -14.94
N PHE A 321 15.78 11.67 -15.88
CA PHE A 321 14.44 12.17 -15.57
C PHE A 321 13.61 11.09 -14.86
N GLN A 322 12.83 11.48 -13.85
CA GLN A 322 11.88 10.65 -13.13
C GLN A 322 10.66 11.47 -12.72
N LYS A 323 9.47 11.05 -13.15
CA LYS A 323 8.20 11.55 -12.64
C LYS A 323 7.64 10.60 -11.59
N TYR A 324 7.30 11.15 -10.43
CA TYR A 324 6.61 10.43 -9.36
C TYR A 324 5.12 10.76 -9.43
N TYR A 325 4.31 9.73 -9.57
CA TYR A 325 2.87 9.88 -9.72
C TYR A 325 2.16 9.73 -8.37
N ALA A 326 1.13 10.56 -8.14
CA ALA A 326 0.09 10.15 -7.21
C ALA A 326 -0.70 8.95 -7.78
N GLN A 327 -1.31 8.13 -6.92
CA GLN A 327 -2.07 6.96 -7.36
C GLN A 327 -3.19 7.36 -8.33
N GLU A 328 -3.97 8.39 -7.98
CA GLU A 328 -5.06 8.92 -8.79
C GLU A 328 -4.57 9.62 -10.07
N GLU A 329 -3.42 10.30 -10.01
CA GLU A 329 -2.81 10.97 -11.19
C GLU A 329 -2.39 9.93 -12.24
N LEU A 330 -1.75 8.84 -11.82
CA LEU A 330 -1.39 7.75 -12.73
C LEU A 330 -2.62 7.12 -13.37
N LYS A 331 -3.67 6.90 -12.57
CA LYS A 331 -4.97 6.40 -13.06
C LYS A 331 -5.53 7.31 -14.15
N GLU A 332 -5.63 8.61 -13.85
CA GLU A 332 -6.20 9.60 -14.77
C GLU A 332 -5.40 9.69 -16.07
N PHE A 333 -4.07 9.72 -15.98
CA PHE A 333 -3.18 9.71 -17.14
C PHE A 333 -3.45 8.49 -18.04
N VAL A 334 -3.50 7.28 -17.45
CA VAL A 334 -3.74 6.04 -18.20
C VAL A 334 -5.14 6.03 -18.83
N GLU A 335 -6.18 6.36 -18.06
CA GLU A 335 -7.57 6.30 -18.53
C GLU A 335 -7.84 7.32 -19.63
N THR A 336 -7.27 8.51 -19.52
CA THR A 336 -7.43 9.59 -20.50
C THR A 336 -6.70 9.27 -21.79
N THR A 337 -5.48 8.73 -21.70
CA THR A 337 -4.65 8.40 -22.86
C THR A 337 -5.23 7.24 -23.67
N LEU A 338 -5.74 6.21 -23.00
CA LEU A 338 -6.22 4.98 -23.65
C LEU A 338 -7.73 4.97 -23.89
N GLY A 339 -8.49 5.86 -23.27
CA GLY A 339 -9.96 5.83 -23.28
C GLY A 339 -10.54 4.55 -22.67
N GLN A 340 -9.77 3.88 -21.80
CA GLN A 340 -10.16 2.65 -21.12
C GLN A 340 -9.93 2.76 -19.63
N GLU A 341 -10.83 2.18 -18.84
CA GLU A 341 -10.71 2.14 -17.39
C GLU A 341 -9.50 1.32 -16.94
N SER A 342 -8.84 1.78 -15.88
CA SER A 342 -7.68 1.14 -15.29
C SER A 342 -7.99 0.72 -13.85
N LEU A 343 -7.56 -0.48 -13.50
CA LEU A 343 -7.84 -1.11 -12.22
C LEU A 343 -6.56 -1.19 -11.39
N PRO A 344 -6.56 -0.69 -10.14
CA PRO A 344 -5.36 -0.74 -9.32
C PRO A 344 -5.06 -2.20 -8.95
N SER A 345 -3.82 -2.62 -9.20
CA SER A 345 -3.28 -3.91 -8.75
C SER A 345 -2.38 -3.73 -7.52
N ALA A 346 -1.70 -2.58 -7.40
CA ALA A 346 -0.96 -2.17 -6.21
C ALA A 346 -0.70 -0.66 -6.29
N MET A 347 0.03 -0.10 -5.30
CA MET A 347 0.55 1.26 -5.39
C MET A 347 1.46 1.42 -6.60
N GLY A 348 1.09 2.36 -7.48
CA GLY A 348 1.79 2.65 -8.73
C GLY A 348 1.63 1.59 -9.80
N ILE A 349 0.70 0.63 -9.67
CA ILE A 349 0.51 -0.46 -10.64
C ILE A 349 -0.96 -0.59 -11.02
N TYR A 350 -1.24 -0.47 -12.31
CA TYR A 350 -2.56 -0.54 -12.90
C TYR A 350 -2.66 -1.60 -13.99
N TYR A 351 -3.78 -2.30 -14.01
CA TYR A 351 -4.14 -3.24 -15.08
C TYR A 351 -5.21 -2.62 -15.98
N ILE A 352 -5.00 -2.76 -17.29
CA ILE A 352 -5.93 -2.32 -18.32
C ILE A 352 -6.29 -3.55 -19.15
N TYR A 353 -7.53 -4.01 -18.99
CA TYR A 353 -8.05 -5.18 -19.70
C TYR A 353 -8.59 -4.76 -21.06
N LYS A 354 -8.15 -5.43 -22.12
CA LYS A 354 -8.60 -5.16 -23.50
C LYS A 354 -10.08 -5.39 -23.71
N LYS A 355 -10.64 -6.38 -23.01
CA LYS A 355 -12.05 -6.74 -23.07
C LYS A 355 -12.57 -6.94 -21.66
N ASP A 356 -13.84 -6.62 -21.45
CA ASP A 356 -14.52 -6.84 -20.17
C ASP A 356 -14.51 -8.31 -19.77
N MET A 357 -14.57 -9.21 -20.73
CA MET A 357 -14.48 -10.65 -20.50
C MET A 357 -13.19 -11.09 -19.83
N ASP A 358 -12.04 -10.53 -20.21
CA ASP A 358 -10.76 -10.87 -19.57
C ASP A 358 -10.76 -10.41 -18.10
N TYR A 359 -11.43 -9.28 -17.80
CA TYR A 359 -11.59 -8.79 -16.43
C TYR A 359 -12.57 -9.66 -15.61
N ILE A 360 -13.71 -10.03 -16.19
CA ILE A 360 -14.70 -10.90 -15.54
C ILE A 360 -14.09 -12.27 -15.23
N GLU A 361 -13.36 -12.87 -16.17
CA GLU A 361 -12.66 -14.14 -15.96
C GLU A 361 -11.61 -14.02 -14.85
N HIS A 362 -10.87 -12.92 -14.82
CA HIS A 362 -9.91 -12.62 -13.76
C HIS A 362 -10.59 -12.58 -12.37
N LEU A 363 -11.65 -11.78 -12.20
CA LEU A 363 -12.36 -11.71 -10.92
C LEU A 363 -13.01 -13.04 -10.55
N ASN A 364 -13.62 -13.74 -11.52
CA ASN A 364 -14.21 -15.05 -11.29
C ASN A 364 -13.18 -16.05 -10.77
N LYS A 365 -11.97 -16.06 -11.35
CA LYS A 365 -10.86 -16.90 -10.88
C LYS A 365 -10.38 -16.48 -9.49
N GLN A 366 -10.27 -15.17 -9.23
CA GLN A 366 -9.79 -14.64 -7.96
C GLN A 366 -10.71 -15.01 -6.79
N PHE A 367 -12.03 -14.92 -6.97
CA PHE A 367 -12.99 -15.21 -5.90
C PHE A 367 -13.45 -16.66 -5.86
N LYS A 368 -13.16 -17.46 -6.89
CA LYS A 368 -13.44 -18.88 -6.86
C LYS A 368 -12.48 -19.55 -5.87
N THR A 369 -13.02 -19.92 -4.71
CA THR A 369 -12.24 -20.51 -3.64
C THR A 369 -11.80 -21.91 -4.05
N LYS A 370 -10.53 -22.26 -3.78
CA LYS A 370 -10.09 -23.65 -3.90
C LYS A 370 -10.80 -24.48 -2.85
N ILE A 371 -11.40 -25.59 -3.27
CA ILE A 371 -12.00 -26.54 -2.33
C ILE A 371 -10.89 -27.34 -1.67
N ASP A 372 -10.91 -27.40 -0.34
CA ASP A 372 -10.03 -28.30 0.42
C ASP A 372 -10.58 -29.72 0.35
N TRP A 373 -10.07 -30.48 -0.62
CA TRP A 373 -10.43 -31.87 -0.84
C TRP A 373 -10.01 -32.80 0.29
N ASN A 374 -8.99 -32.44 1.08
CA ASN A 374 -8.59 -33.26 2.23
C ASN A 374 -9.67 -33.20 3.31
N LEU A 375 -10.23 -32.02 3.58
CA LEU A 375 -11.34 -31.88 4.53
C LEU A 375 -12.62 -32.57 4.05
N ILE A 376 -12.94 -32.45 2.76
CA ILE A 376 -14.13 -33.09 2.18
C ILE A 376 -13.97 -34.61 2.14
N SER A 377 -12.81 -35.14 1.75
CA SER A 377 -12.55 -36.58 1.73
C SER A 377 -12.55 -37.19 3.14
N ILE A 378 -12.08 -36.46 4.16
CA ILE A 378 -12.17 -36.88 5.56
C ILE A 378 -13.63 -36.93 6.03
N ASN A 379 -14.43 -35.91 5.69
CA ASN A 379 -15.85 -35.84 6.07
C ASN A 379 -16.76 -36.74 5.20
N ASN A 380 -16.30 -37.15 4.01
CA ASN A 380 -16.96 -38.11 3.13
C ASN A 380 -16.73 -39.59 3.54
N LYS A 381 -16.01 -39.85 4.64
CA LYS A 381 -15.72 -41.24 5.10
C LYS A 381 -16.94 -42.00 5.62
N SER A 382 -18.06 -41.33 5.87
CA SER A 382 -19.33 -41.97 6.25
C SER A 382 -20.35 -41.77 5.14
N PRO A 383 -20.20 -42.47 4.01
CA PRO A 383 -21.16 -42.36 2.94
C PRO A 383 -22.52 -42.92 3.38
N ASN A 384 -23.60 -42.30 2.91
CA ASN A 384 -24.95 -42.78 3.22
C ASN A 384 -25.12 -44.21 2.69
N GLU A 385 -25.72 -45.10 3.50
CA GLU A 385 -26.05 -46.48 3.11
C GLU A 385 -27.23 -46.56 2.11
N ASN A 386 -27.59 -45.44 1.47
CA ASN A 386 -28.79 -45.30 0.65
C ASN A 386 -28.67 -45.87 -0.77
N ILE A 387 -27.53 -46.43 -1.16
CA ILE A 387 -27.32 -47.02 -2.48
C ILE A 387 -27.35 -48.56 -2.44
N THR A 388 -27.85 -49.17 -3.51
CA THR A 388 -27.90 -50.63 -3.65
C THR A 388 -26.51 -51.26 -3.72
N LYS A 389 -26.38 -52.56 -3.41
CA LYS A 389 -25.09 -53.30 -3.55
C LYS A 389 -24.51 -53.22 -4.98
N ALA A 390 -25.37 -53.20 -6.01
CA ALA A 390 -24.93 -53.07 -7.40
C ALA A 390 -24.36 -51.68 -7.68
N GLN A 391 -25.02 -50.63 -7.21
CA GLN A 391 -24.53 -49.24 -7.28
C GLN A 391 -23.23 -49.06 -6.50
N GLN A 392 -23.13 -49.66 -5.30
CA GLN A 392 -21.91 -49.66 -4.49
C GLN A 392 -20.75 -50.31 -5.25
N THR A 393 -20.97 -51.49 -5.82
CA THR A 393 -19.95 -52.20 -6.62
C THR A 393 -19.54 -51.40 -7.86
N LEU A 394 -20.49 -50.74 -8.53
CA LEU A 394 -20.22 -49.88 -9.68
C LEU A 394 -19.34 -48.69 -9.28
N PHE A 395 -19.68 -48.04 -8.16
CA PHE A 395 -18.91 -46.93 -7.61
C PHE A 395 -17.49 -47.38 -7.24
N ASP A 396 -17.35 -48.42 -6.43
CA ASP A 396 -16.05 -48.88 -5.91
C ASP A 396 -15.08 -49.29 -7.03
N LYS A 397 -15.59 -49.88 -8.12
CA LYS A 397 -14.78 -50.23 -9.30
C LYS A 397 -14.31 -49.03 -10.12
N ASN A 398 -15.00 -47.90 -10.03
CA ASN A 398 -14.75 -46.70 -10.83
C ASN A 398 -14.58 -45.47 -9.92
N LYS A 399 -14.03 -45.69 -8.72
CA LYS A 399 -14.02 -44.74 -7.63
C LYS A 399 -13.41 -43.41 -8.05
N ASP A 400 -12.23 -43.43 -8.65
CA ASP A 400 -11.51 -42.21 -9.08
C ASP A 400 -12.34 -41.34 -10.02
N LEU A 401 -13.07 -41.94 -10.97
CA LEU A 401 -13.90 -41.20 -11.92
C LEU A 401 -15.13 -40.58 -11.26
N PHE A 402 -15.79 -41.30 -10.36
CA PHE A 402 -16.96 -40.78 -9.64
C PHE A 402 -16.59 -39.75 -8.58
N GLU A 403 -15.45 -39.92 -7.91
CA GLU A 403 -14.90 -38.94 -6.99
C GLU A 403 -14.51 -37.67 -7.76
N GLU A 404 -13.78 -37.76 -8.87
CA GLU A 404 -13.45 -36.59 -9.71
C GLU A 404 -14.71 -35.85 -10.21
N LEU A 405 -15.76 -36.57 -10.61
CA LEU A 405 -17.05 -35.97 -10.98
C LEU A 405 -17.73 -35.27 -9.79
N TRP A 406 -17.69 -35.88 -8.60
CA TRP A 406 -18.22 -35.27 -7.38
C TRP A 406 -17.44 -34.02 -7.00
N GLU A 407 -16.12 -34.06 -7.09
CA GLU A 407 -15.25 -32.91 -6.86
C GLU A 407 -15.56 -31.78 -7.85
N PHE A 408 -15.71 -32.11 -9.13
CA PHE A 408 -16.10 -31.14 -10.14
C PHE A 408 -17.49 -30.53 -9.84
N THR A 409 -18.46 -31.34 -9.42
CA THR A 409 -19.81 -30.92 -9.02
C THR A 409 -19.78 -29.95 -7.84
N LEU A 410 -19.01 -30.26 -6.79
CA LEU A 410 -18.85 -29.38 -5.64
C LEU A 410 -18.10 -28.09 -6.00
N ASN A 411 -17.11 -28.15 -6.90
CA ASN A 411 -16.44 -26.96 -7.44
C ASN A 411 -17.36 -26.03 -8.23
N LEU A 412 -18.44 -26.56 -8.82
CA LEU A 412 -19.47 -25.78 -9.50
C LEU A 412 -20.56 -25.30 -8.54
N GLY A 413 -20.78 -25.98 -7.41
CA GLY A 413 -21.94 -25.75 -6.53
C GLY A 413 -23.28 -26.13 -7.16
N ARG A 414 -23.24 -26.85 -8.28
CA ARG A 414 -24.40 -27.36 -9.05
C ARG A 414 -23.97 -28.59 -9.83
N GLN A 415 -24.94 -29.33 -10.36
CA GLN A 415 -24.65 -30.43 -11.27
C GLN A 415 -23.99 -29.90 -12.57
N PRO A 416 -22.97 -30.62 -13.10
CA PRO A 416 -22.38 -30.29 -14.39
C PRO A 416 -23.42 -30.41 -15.51
N LYS A 417 -23.36 -29.50 -16.48
CA LYS A 417 -24.09 -29.61 -17.74
C LYS A 417 -23.23 -30.36 -18.75
N ARG A 418 -23.88 -30.76 -19.85
CA ARG A 418 -23.24 -31.43 -20.99
C ARG A 418 -22.00 -30.66 -21.45
N ASP A 419 -20.94 -31.40 -21.72
CA ASP A 419 -19.64 -30.95 -22.21
C ASP A 419 -18.85 -30.08 -21.20
N GLU A 420 -19.29 -29.94 -19.94
CA GLU A 420 -18.52 -29.24 -18.89
C GLU A 420 -17.49 -30.15 -18.20
N PHE A 421 -17.78 -31.46 -18.08
CA PHE A 421 -16.88 -32.43 -17.46
C PHE A 421 -16.06 -33.18 -18.52
N ILE A 422 -14.73 -33.07 -18.46
CA ILE A 422 -13.85 -33.57 -19.52
C ILE A 422 -13.93 -35.09 -19.73
N ARG A 423 -14.28 -35.86 -18.69
CA ARG A 423 -14.44 -37.33 -18.72
C ARG A 423 -15.91 -37.78 -18.83
N GLU A 424 -16.82 -36.90 -19.29
CA GLU A 424 -18.26 -37.21 -19.41
C GLU A 424 -18.55 -38.46 -20.27
N ASN A 425 -17.77 -38.70 -21.32
CA ASN A 425 -17.92 -39.89 -22.17
C ASN A 425 -17.66 -41.20 -21.39
N GLU A 426 -16.70 -41.22 -20.47
CA GLU A 426 -16.44 -42.39 -19.62
C GLU A 426 -17.62 -42.66 -18.69
N ILE A 427 -18.17 -41.62 -18.07
CA ILE A 427 -19.39 -41.70 -17.24
C ILE A 427 -20.56 -42.27 -18.05
N THR A 428 -20.79 -41.71 -19.23
CA THR A 428 -21.91 -42.09 -20.10
C THR A 428 -21.80 -43.55 -20.54
N ASN A 429 -20.59 -44.02 -20.87
CA ASN A 429 -20.36 -45.43 -21.19
C ASN A 429 -20.58 -46.38 -20.01
N LEU A 430 -20.32 -45.93 -18.78
CA LEU A 430 -20.44 -46.77 -17.56
C LEU A 430 -21.86 -46.87 -17.02
N ILE A 431 -22.58 -45.74 -16.91
CA ILE A 431 -23.90 -45.69 -16.24
C ILE A 431 -25.03 -45.17 -17.16
N GLY A 432 -24.70 -44.80 -18.39
CA GLY A 432 -25.63 -44.44 -19.46
C GLY A 432 -25.89 -42.94 -19.62
N SER A 433 -25.78 -42.14 -18.55
CA SER A 433 -25.89 -40.68 -18.65
C SER A 433 -25.29 -39.95 -17.44
N LEU A 434 -24.93 -38.69 -17.64
CA LEU A 434 -24.46 -37.80 -16.58
C LEU A 434 -25.51 -37.62 -15.45
N ASP A 435 -26.80 -37.51 -15.79
CA ASP A 435 -27.88 -37.40 -14.81
C ASP A 435 -27.97 -38.63 -13.88
N LYS A 436 -27.76 -39.83 -14.42
CA LYS A 436 -27.74 -41.07 -13.62
C LYS A 436 -26.53 -41.09 -12.68
N ALA A 437 -25.38 -40.62 -13.15
CA ALA A 437 -24.20 -40.48 -12.31
C ALA A 437 -24.44 -39.46 -11.18
N ASN A 438 -24.96 -38.28 -11.49
CA ASN A 438 -25.27 -37.26 -10.50
C ASN A 438 -26.29 -37.75 -9.46
N LYS A 439 -27.29 -38.53 -9.88
CA LYS A 439 -28.24 -39.17 -8.96
C LYS A 439 -27.54 -40.16 -8.03
N LEU A 440 -26.67 -41.02 -8.57
CA LEU A 440 -25.88 -41.95 -7.76
C LEU A 440 -25.01 -41.21 -6.72
N LEU A 441 -24.35 -40.12 -7.12
CA LEU A 441 -23.52 -39.31 -6.23
C LEU A 441 -24.36 -38.62 -5.13
N ALA A 442 -25.54 -38.08 -5.48
CA ALA A 442 -26.45 -37.46 -4.52
C ALA A 442 -27.07 -38.46 -3.52
N GLU A 443 -27.23 -39.73 -3.90
CA GLU A 443 -27.67 -40.81 -3.00
C GLU A 443 -26.52 -41.28 -2.10
N ARG A 444 -25.28 -41.24 -2.60
CA ARG A 444 -24.07 -41.72 -1.92
C ARG A 444 -23.51 -40.72 -0.90
N PHE A 445 -23.40 -39.45 -1.29
CA PHE A 445 -22.80 -38.39 -0.49
C PHE A 445 -23.87 -37.57 0.25
N ASP A 446 -23.46 -36.89 1.33
CA ASP A 446 -24.38 -36.02 2.06
C ASP A 446 -24.80 -34.82 1.19
N PRO A 447 -26.11 -34.63 0.92
CA PRO A 447 -26.62 -33.48 0.17
C PRO A 447 -26.21 -32.12 0.74
N GLN A 448 -25.90 -32.03 2.04
CA GLN A 448 -25.47 -30.78 2.67
C GLN A 448 -24.18 -30.22 2.06
N PHE A 449 -23.28 -31.08 1.55
CA PHE A 449 -22.08 -30.61 0.86
C PHE A 449 -22.41 -29.81 -0.40
N LEU A 450 -23.37 -30.29 -1.20
CA LEU A 450 -23.78 -29.58 -2.41
C LEU A 450 -24.54 -28.29 -2.08
N VAL A 451 -25.35 -28.28 -1.01
CA VAL A 451 -26.02 -27.05 -0.53
C VAL A 451 -24.99 -26.01 -0.08
N SER A 452 -23.98 -26.42 0.69
CA SER A 452 -22.89 -25.55 1.13
C SER A 452 -22.09 -25.02 -0.06
N ALA A 453 -21.71 -25.90 -1.00
CA ALA A 453 -21.03 -25.52 -2.23
C ALA A 453 -21.83 -24.55 -3.11
N LYS A 454 -23.15 -24.76 -3.21
CA LYS A 454 -24.07 -23.84 -3.90
C LYS A 454 -24.03 -22.44 -3.27
N ASN A 455 -24.26 -22.34 -1.96
CA ASN A 455 -24.26 -21.06 -1.26
C ASN A 455 -22.91 -20.35 -1.36
N LYS A 456 -21.82 -21.11 -1.26
CA LYS A 456 -20.47 -20.60 -1.47
C LYS A 456 -20.31 -20.01 -2.86
N ARG A 457 -20.65 -20.76 -3.91
CA ARG A 457 -20.54 -20.30 -5.29
C ARG A 457 -21.41 -19.07 -5.57
N MET A 458 -22.62 -19.03 -5.03
CA MET A 458 -23.49 -17.85 -5.10
C MET A 458 -22.83 -16.60 -4.49
N ASN A 459 -22.23 -16.74 -3.30
CA ASN A 459 -21.52 -15.65 -2.64
C ASN A 459 -20.30 -15.18 -3.44
N GLU A 460 -19.56 -16.09 -4.07
CA GLU A 460 -18.43 -15.75 -4.95
C GLU A 460 -18.89 -14.92 -6.17
N LEU A 461 -19.99 -15.33 -6.80
CA LEU A 461 -20.58 -14.60 -7.94
C LEU A 461 -21.10 -13.23 -7.52
N LEU A 462 -21.78 -13.14 -6.37
CA LEU A 462 -22.24 -11.86 -5.80
C LEU A 462 -21.07 -10.93 -5.47
N THR A 463 -19.99 -11.48 -4.89
CA THR A 463 -18.78 -10.71 -4.57
C THR A 463 -18.10 -10.19 -5.82
N MET A 464 -17.87 -11.07 -6.81
CA MET A 464 -17.33 -10.70 -8.12
C MET A 464 -18.16 -9.58 -8.75
N HIS A 465 -19.49 -9.75 -8.80
CA HIS A 465 -20.37 -8.80 -9.45
C HIS A 465 -20.49 -7.48 -8.67
N ALA A 466 -20.38 -7.49 -7.34
CA ALA A 466 -20.29 -6.28 -6.53
C ALA A 466 -19.07 -5.42 -6.92
N LEU A 467 -17.94 -6.03 -7.28
CA LEU A 467 -16.77 -5.27 -7.74
C LEU A 467 -16.89 -4.79 -9.19
N LEU A 468 -17.64 -5.51 -10.04
CA LEU A 468 -17.92 -5.07 -11.41
C LEU A 468 -18.67 -3.73 -11.47
N HIS A 469 -19.49 -3.41 -10.46
CA HIS A 469 -20.20 -2.12 -10.35
C HIS A 469 -19.27 -0.90 -10.21
N PHE A 470 -17.98 -1.09 -9.91
CA PHE A 470 -17.00 0.00 -9.89
C PHE A 470 -16.55 0.41 -11.29
N LYS A 471 -16.83 -0.42 -12.30
CA LYS A 471 -16.63 -0.09 -13.71
C LYS A 471 -17.82 0.70 -14.24
N LYS A 472 -17.62 1.74 -15.06
CA LYS A 472 -18.72 2.56 -15.59
C LYS A 472 -19.66 1.76 -16.50
N LYS A 473 -19.10 0.83 -17.27
CA LYS A 473 -19.83 -0.09 -18.16
C LYS A 473 -19.12 -1.43 -18.22
N VAL A 474 -19.90 -2.51 -18.13
CA VAL A 474 -19.42 -3.89 -18.31
C VAL A 474 -20.27 -4.58 -19.37
N GLU A 475 -19.62 -5.14 -20.38
CA GLU A 475 -20.25 -5.96 -21.40
C GLU A 475 -20.12 -7.45 -21.04
N PHE A 476 -21.27 -8.12 -20.93
CA PHE A 476 -21.36 -9.53 -20.57
C PHE A 476 -21.49 -10.47 -21.77
N ASN A 477 -21.13 -9.99 -22.96
CA ASN A 477 -21.16 -10.78 -24.18
C ASN A 477 -20.01 -11.80 -24.16
N ASN A 478 -20.27 -13.03 -24.62
CA ASN A 478 -19.26 -14.09 -24.72
C ASN A 478 -18.68 -14.57 -23.39
N LEU A 479 -19.47 -14.55 -22.31
CA LEU A 479 -19.13 -15.23 -21.06
C LEU A 479 -18.78 -16.71 -21.32
N GLY A 480 -17.76 -17.25 -20.64
CA GLY A 480 -17.45 -18.68 -20.73
C GLY A 480 -18.66 -19.54 -20.35
N GLY A 481 -18.85 -20.67 -21.05
CA GLY A 481 -20.06 -21.50 -20.93
C GLY A 481 -20.38 -21.92 -19.48
N ILE A 482 -19.34 -22.28 -18.70
CA ILE A 482 -19.49 -22.61 -17.29
C ILE A 482 -20.05 -21.43 -16.48
N LEU A 483 -19.49 -20.23 -16.66
CA LEU A 483 -19.93 -19.04 -15.92
C LEU A 483 -21.35 -18.62 -16.32
N GLN A 484 -21.71 -18.71 -17.60
CA GLN A 484 -23.09 -18.51 -18.06
C GLN A 484 -24.05 -19.49 -17.39
N ASN A 485 -23.65 -20.76 -17.32
CA ASN A 485 -24.45 -21.80 -16.71
C ASN A 485 -24.60 -21.61 -15.20
N ASP A 486 -23.54 -21.19 -14.50
CA ASP A 486 -23.58 -20.85 -13.08
C ASP A 486 -24.57 -19.71 -12.83
N ILE A 487 -24.46 -18.59 -13.57
CA ILE A 487 -25.35 -17.43 -13.42
C ILE A 487 -26.81 -17.85 -13.67
N LYS A 488 -27.05 -18.64 -14.73
CA LYS A 488 -28.38 -19.14 -15.06
C LYS A 488 -28.94 -20.07 -13.99
N GLU A 489 -28.13 -20.96 -13.44
CA GLU A 489 -28.56 -21.90 -12.41
C GLU A 489 -28.92 -21.20 -11.09
N PHE A 490 -28.10 -20.23 -10.67
CA PHE A 490 -28.21 -19.63 -9.35
C PHE A 490 -29.11 -18.40 -9.31
N PHE A 491 -29.14 -17.61 -10.38
CA PHE A 491 -29.85 -16.33 -10.44
C PHE A 491 -30.84 -16.27 -11.60
N GLY A 492 -30.89 -17.27 -12.48
CA GLY A 492 -31.75 -17.30 -13.67
C GLY A 492 -31.22 -16.43 -14.82
N GLN A 493 -31.01 -15.15 -14.57
CA GLN A 493 -30.50 -14.18 -15.53
C GLN A 493 -29.48 -13.25 -14.86
N ILE A 494 -28.59 -12.67 -15.67
CA ILE A 494 -27.51 -11.82 -15.16
C ILE A 494 -28.03 -10.54 -14.47
N ASN A 495 -29.15 -9.98 -14.92
CA ASN A 495 -29.72 -8.78 -14.30
C ASN A 495 -30.15 -9.02 -12.84
N LEU A 496 -30.57 -10.24 -12.50
CA LEU A 496 -30.94 -10.58 -11.12
C LEU A 496 -29.70 -10.64 -10.21
N LEU A 497 -28.59 -11.21 -10.71
CA LEU A 497 -27.29 -11.14 -10.03
C LEU A 497 -26.82 -9.69 -9.86
N GLU A 498 -27.00 -8.86 -10.88
CA GLU A 498 -26.66 -7.44 -10.84
C GLU A 498 -27.46 -6.69 -9.76
N GLU A 499 -28.79 -6.90 -9.72
CA GLU A 499 -29.65 -6.30 -8.71
C GLU A 499 -29.31 -6.75 -7.28
N GLU A 500 -29.05 -8.04 -7.07
CA GLU A 500 -28.69 -8.58 -5.76
C GLU A 500 -27.33 -8.10 -5.27
N SER A 501 -26.31 -8.12 -6.14
CA SER A 501 -24.98 -7.58 -5.80
C SER A 501 -25.03 -6.08 -5.49
N LYS A 502 -25.86 -5.31 -6.21
CA LYS A 502 -26.07 -3.89 -5.94
C LYS A 502 -26.75 -3.65 -4.58
N LYS A 503 -27.70 -4.50 -4.18
CA LYS A 503 -28.31 -4.43 -2.83
C LYS A 503 -27.25 -4.62 -1.74
N LEU A 504 -26.32 -5.55 -1.91
CA LEU A 504 -25.19 -5.74 -0.98
C LEU A 504 -24.31 -4.49 -0.88
N LEU A 505 -24.02 -3.84 -2.02
CA LEU A 505 -23.26 -2.57 -2.03
C LEU A 505 -23.98 -1.43 -1.30
N PHE A 506 -25.31 -1.36 -1.35
CA PHE A 506 -26.05 -0.40 -0.53
C PHE A 506 -25.97 -0.73 0.96
N GLN A 507 -26.04 -2.02 1.32
CA GLN A 507 -25.97 -2.48 2.70
C GLN A 507 -24.63 -2.16 3.37
N ILE A 508 -23.50 -2.21 2.66
CA ILE A 508 -22.20 -1.85 3.23
C ILE A 508 -22.11 -0.37 3.66
N GLY A 509 -23.03 0.47 3.17
CA GLY A 509 -23.16 1.87 3.58
C GLY A 509 -23.80 2.07 4.96
N ASP A 510 -24.52 1.06 5.48
CA ASP A 510 -25.21 1.11 6.78
C ASP A 510 -24.23 0.85 7.94
N LYS A 511 -23.95 1.91 8.70
CA LYS A 511 -23.04 1.88 9.84
C LYS A 511 -23.52 0.96 10.96
N ASN A 512 -24.84 0.86 11.18
CA ASN A 512 -25.40 0.03 12.25
C ASN A 512 -25.26 -1.44 11.87
N LEU A 513 -25.57 -1.79 10.61
CA LEU A 513 -25.36 -3.13 10.09
C LEU A 513 -23.90 -3.56 10.19
N ILE A 514 -22.96 -2.72 9.72
CA ILE A 514 -21.52 -3.02 9.82
C ILE A 514 -21.07 -3.16 11.27
N SER A 515 -21.51 -2.28 12.17
CA SER A 515 -21.19 -2.38 13.60
C SER A 515 -21.72 -3.68 14.21
N ASN A 516 -22.96 -4.07 13.91
CA ASN A 516 -23.57 -5.29 14.42
C ASN A 516 -22.85 -6.54 13.87
N LEU A 517 -22.54 -6.56 12.58
CA LEU A 517 -21.77 -7.64 11.97
C LEU A 517 -20.38 -7.76 12.59
N CYS A 518 -19.68 -6.65 12.84
CA CYS A 518 -18.39 -6.69 13.53
C CYS A 518 -18.52 -7.27 14.95
N ASN A 519 -19.54 -6.86 15.71
CA ASN A 519 -19.75 -7.32 17.08
C ASN A 519 -20.14 -8.81 17.16
N ASN A 520 -20.84 -9.34 16.16
CA ASN A 520 -21.27 -10.74 16.12
C ASN A 520 -20.21 -11.70 15.54
N ASN A 521 -19.05 -11.17 15.11
CA ASN A 521 -17.97 -11.94 14.50
C ASN A 521 -16.64 -11.68 15.23
N ASP A 522 -16.66 -11.46 16.54
CA ASP A 522 -15.48 -11.31 17.37
C ASP A 522 -14.62 -12.58 17.41
N HIS A 523 -15.22 -13.77 17.32
CA HIS A 523 -14.51 -15.05 17.22
C HIS A 523 -13.56 -15.19 16.02
N GLN A 524 -13.66 -14.28 15.03
CA GLN A 524 -12.80 -14.24 13.83
C GLN A 524 -11.48 -13.46 14.06
N GLY A 525 -11.32 -12.78 15.20
CA GLY A 525 -10.11 -12.02 15.51
C GLY A 525 -10.23 -11.14 16.75
N TYR A 526 -9.72 -9.91 16.68
CA TYR A 526 -9.75 -8.99 17.82
C TYR A 526 -10.84 -7.93 17.65
N LEU A 527 -11.73 -7.81 18.63
CA LEU A 527 -12.78 -6.78 18.65
C LEU A 527 -12.45 -5.73 19.74
N ASP A 528 -12.28 -4.47 19.33
CA ASP A 528 -12.21 -3.33 20.26
C ASP A 528 -13.46 -2.44 20.17
N LYS A 529 -13.49 -1.33 20.91
CA LYS A 529 -14.63 -0.39 20.92
C LYS A 529 -14.92 0.22 19.54
N GLN A 530 -13.92 0.37 18.68
CA GLN A 530 -13.98 1.10 17.41
C GLN A 530 -14.00 0.18 16.17
N ALA A 531 -13.44 -1.03 16.25
CA ALA A 531 -13.14 -1.86 15.10
C ALA A 531 -13.11 -3.36 15.40
N LEU A 532 -13.28 -4.14 14.33
CA LEU A 532 -12.90 -5.55 14.27
C LEU A 532 -11.58 -5.66 13.48
N TYR A 533 -10.64 -6.45 13.98
CA TYR A 533 -9.36 -6.73 13.34
C TYR A 533 -9.33 -8.23 13.04
N ILE A 534 -9.01 -8.57 11.80
CA ILE A 534 -8.85 -9.97 11.38
C ILE A 534 -7.49 -10.14 10.70
N LEU A 535 -6.95 -11.35 10.71
CA LEU A 535 -5.87 -11.70 9.80
C LEU A 535 -6.41 -11.78 8.37
N ARG A 536 -5.61 -11.40 7.38
CA ARG A 536 -5.98 -11.44 5.95
C ARG A 536 -6.54 -12.82 5.58
N ASN A 537 -5.88 -13.90 5.97
CA ASN A 537 -6.27 -15.26 5.58
C ASN A 537 -7.70 -15.65 6.01
N HIS A 538 -8.31 -14.97 6.99
CA HIS A 538 -9.70 -15.18 7.42
C HIS A 538 -10.73 -14.29 6.69
N LEU A 539 -10.31 -13.49 5.70
CA LEU A 539 -11.22 -12.63 4.91
C LEU A 539 -12.37 -13.43 4.28
N ASP A 540 -12.11 -14.65 3.83
CA ASP A 540 -13.09 -15.49 3.14
C ASP A 540 -14.11 -16.15 4.09
N GLU A 541 -13.84 -16.14 5.40
CA GLU A 541 -14.72 -16.66 6.45
C GLU A 541 -15.72 -15.60 6.96
N LEU A 542 -15.48 -14.33 6.65
CA LEU A 542 -16.37 -13.25 7.05
C LEU A 542 -17.74 -13.32 6.35
N PRO A 543 -18.80 -12.81 6.99
CA PRO A 543 -20.07 -12.54 6.31
C PRO A 543 -19.84 -11.73 5.02
N ILE A 544 -20.57 -12.08 3.96
CA ILE A 544 -20.38 -11.49 2.62
C ILE A 544 -20.38 -9.96 2.62
N ILE A 545 -21.17 -9.32 3.47
CA ILE A 545 -21.23 -7.86 3.60
C ILE A 545 -19.89 -7.29 4.10
N LEU A 546 -19.28 -7.88 5.12
CA LEU A 546 -17.97 -7.43 5.62
C LEU A 546 -16.85 -7.75 4.61
N LYS A 547 -16.94 -8.90 3.93
CA LYS A 547 -16.01 -9.25 2.85
C LYS A 547 -16.07 -8.23 1.71
N ILE A 548 -17.25 -7.91 1.20
CA ILE A 548 -17.45 -6.88 0.16
C ILE A 548 -16.99 -5.51 0.67
N TYR A 549 -17.27 -5.14 1.92
CA TYR A 549 -16.80 -3.90 2.52
C TYR A 549 -15.26 -3.75 2.44
N ILE A 550 -14.53 -4.82 2.74
CA ILE A 550 -13.06 -4.86 2.62
C ILE A 550 -12.64 -4.83 1.15
N LEU A 551 -13.28 -5.61 0.28
CA LEU A 551 -12.94 -5.68 -1.14
C LEU A 551 -13.23 -4.38 -1.89
N CYS A 552 -14.19 -3.56 -1.44
CA CYS A 552 -14.34 -2.21 -1.97
C CYS A 552 -13.09 -1.34 -1.72
N ALA A 553 -12.32 -1.61 -0.65
CA ALA A 553 -11.07 -0.90 -0.40
C ALA A 553 -9.97 -1.29 -1.40
N THR A 554 -10.00 -2.52 -1.94
CA THR A 554 -9.03 -2.98 -2.95
C THR A 554 -9.23 -2.29 -4.29
N GLN A 555 -10.40 -1.69 -4.53
CA GLN A 555 -10.64 -0.85 -5.73
C GLN A 555 -9.86 0.47 -5.72
N PHE A 556 -9.21 0.82 -4.59
CA PHE A 556 -8.35 2.00 -4.46
C PHE A 556 -6.88 1.60 -4.24
N TYR A 557 -6.63 0.61 -3.38
CA TYR A 557 -5.27 0.20 -3.02
C TYR A 557 -4.68 -0.88 -3.96
N GLY A 558 -5.53 -1.74 -4.52
CA GLY A 558 -5.12 -2.96 -5.21
C GLY A 558 -5.06 -4.19 -4.31
N GLN A 559 -4.17 -5.13 -4.65
CA GLN A 559 -4.00 -6.40 -3.95
C GLN A 559 -3.63 -6.22 -2.48
N ILE A 560 -4.11 -7.17 -1.67
CA ILE A 560 -3.85 -7.21 -0.23
C ILE A 560 -3.16 -8.51 0.17
N ASN A 561 -2.40 -9.12 -0.74
CA ASN A 561 -1.65 -10.35 -0.46
C ASN A 561 -0.51 -10.10 0.54
N ASP A 562 0.10 -8.92 0.48
CA ASP A 562 1.18 -8.50 1.40
C ASP A 562 0.62 -7.84 2.67
N ILE A 563 -0.69 -7.92 2.91
CA ILE A 563 -1.33 -7.38 4.11
C ILE A 563 -1.54 -8.52 5.08
N ASP A 564 -1.15 -8.29 6.34
CA ASP A 564 -1.30 -9.29 7.39
C ASP A 564 -2.59 -9.12 8.18
N ILE A 565 -2.91 -7.87 8.58
CA ILE A 565 -4.06 -7.55 9.42
C ILE A 565 -4.95 -6.54 8.71
N ILE A 566 -6.26 -6.80 8.74
CA ILE A 566 -7.30 -5.93 8.21
C ILE A 566 -8.15 -5.42 9.38
N LYS A 567 -8.22 -4.10 9.52
CA LYS A 567 -9.05 -3.40 10.51
C LYS A 567 -10.29 -2.81 9.84
N ILE A 568 -11.46 -3.30 10.24
CA ILE A 568 -12.78 -2.81 9.83
C ILE A 568 -13.28 -1.80 10.86
N HIS A 569 -13.41 -0.53 10.46
CA HIS A 569 -13.89 0.52 11.39
C HIS A 569 -15.42 0.52 11.45
N LYS A 570 -15.99 0.23 12.62
CA LYS A 570 -17.44 0.00 12.81
C LYS A 570 -18.32 1.15 12.33
N LYS A 571 -17.87 2.40 12.50
CA LYS A 571 -18.72 3.60 12.33
C LYS A 571 -18.22 4.62 11.30
N SER A 572 -16.95 4.58 10.91
CA SER A 572 -16.35 5.64 10.09
C SER A 572 -16.36 5.38 8.59
N GLY A 573 -16.79 4.21 8.12
CA GLY A 573 -16.73 3.90 6.69
C GLY A 573 -15.30 3.70 6.19
N LYS A 574 -14.43 3.10 7.01
CA LYS A 574 -12.99 2.99 6.75
C LYS A 574 -12.52 1.55 6.89
N VAL A 575 -11.54 1.20 6.07
CA VAL A 575 -10.72 -0.01 6.21
C VAL A 575 -9.28 0.44 6.46
N THR A 576 -8.57 -0.25 7.35
CA THR A 576 -7.12 -0.08 7.48
C THR A 576 -6.43 -1.40 7.24
N LEU A 577 -5.47 -1.40 6.33
CA LEU A 577 -4.64 -2.53 5.96
C LEU A 577 -3.28 -2.35 6.62
N LEU A 578 -2.77 -3.40 7.27
CA LEU A 578 -1.52 -3.38 8.03
C LEU A 578 -0.61 -4.51 7.55
N ALA A 579 0.59 -4.17 7.12
CA ALA A 579 1.66 -5.12 6.81
C ALA A 579 2.81 -4.97 7.80
N TYR A 580 3.34 -6.09 8.25
CA TYR A 580 4.44 -6.21 9.18
C TYR A 580 5.64 -6.91 8.50
N ASP A 581 6.81 -6.88 9.14
CA ASP A 581 8.01 -7.56 8.62
C ASP A 581 7.90 -9.08 8.60
N ASP A 582 7.47 -9.67 9.71
CA ASP A 582 7.30 -11.13 9.86
C ASP A 582 6.28 -11.42 10.95
N LEU A 583 4.99 -11.30 10.63
CA LEU A 583 3.92 -11.53 11.61
C LEU A 583 3.94 -12.95 12.19
N GLU A 584 4.33 -13.94 11.37
CA GLU A 584 4.22 -15.35 11.71
C GLU A 584 5.31 -15.81 12.69
N ASN A 585 6.56 -15.38 12.50
CA ASN A 585 7.70 -15.90 13.26
C ASN A 585 8.30 -14.91 14.25
N ASN A 586 8.21 -13.59 14.00
CA ASN A 586 8.71 -12.59 14.94
C ASN A 586 7.68 -12.33 16.05
N ASP A 587 8.06 -12.51 17.32
CA ASP A 587 7.16 -12.28 18.47
C ASP A 587 6.68 -10.82 18.58
N LEU A 588 7.50 -9.88 18.12
CA LEU A 588 7.28 -8.44 18.19
C LEU A 588 7.53 -7.82 16.81
N PRO A 589 6.66 -8.11 15.84
CA PRO A 589 6.86 -7.70 14.46
C PRO A 589 6.63 -6.19 14.33
N GLU A 590 7.41 -5.58 13.44
CA GLU A 590 7.39 -4.15 13.18
C GLU A 590 6.40 -3.83 12.08
N LEU A 591 5.57 -2.81 12.28
CA LEU A 591 4.68 -2.29 11.26
C LEU A 591 5.52 -1.68 10.13
N LYS A 592 5.32 -2.17 8.90
CA LYS A 592 6.01 -1.73 7.68
C LYS A 592 5.13 -0.82 6.84
N LEU A 593 3.86 -1.18 6.71
CA LEU A 593 2.92 -0.44 5.91
C LEU A 593 1.58 -0.33 6.64
N ARG A 594 1.02 0.87 6.63
CA ARG A 594 -0.38 1.10 6.99
C ARG A 594 -1.06 1.85 5.87
N VAL A 595 -2.17 1.31 5.39
CA VAL A 595 -3.01 1.95 4.38
C VAL A 595 -4.38 2.18 4.97
N LYS A 596 -4.88 3.41 4.89
CA LYS A 596 -6.21 3.77 5.38
C LYS A 596 -7.07 4.17 4.19
N VAL A 597 -8.11 3.40 3.93
CA VAL A 597 -9.05 3.65 2.84
C VAL A 597 -10.36 4.14 3.43
N ALA A 598 -10.74 5.37 3.10
CA ALA A 598 -12.03 5.95 3.44
C ALA A 598 -13.01 5.76 2.27
N LEU A 599 -13.85 4.72 2.36
CA LEU A 599 -14.72 4.28 1.26
C LEU A 599 -15.69 5.37 0.78
N ARG A 600 -16.27 6.14 1.71
CA ARG A 600 -17.24 7.21 1.37
C ARG A 600 -16.60 8.42 0.69
N GLY A 601 -15.40 8.79 1.13
CA GLY A 601 -14.66 9.91 0.57
C GLY A 601 -13.76 9.50 -0.59
N GLN A 602 -13.74 8.21 -0.94
CA GLN A 602 -12.86 7.62 -1.96
C GLN A 602 -11.40 8.06 -1.80
N LYS A 603 -10.95 8.18 -0.54
CA LYS A 603 -9.62 8.68 -0.20
C LYS A 603 -8.76 7.56 0.35
N ILE A 604 -7.53 7.50 -0.12
CA ILE A 604 -6.48 6.61 0.40
C ILE A 604 -5.39 7.43 1.08
N ASP A 605 -4.98 7.01 2.28
CA ASP A 605 -3.80 7.52 2.98
C ASP A 605 -2.82 6.36 3.18
N VAL A 606 -1.59 6.50 2.69
CA VAL A 606 -0.54 5.46 2.76
C VAL A 606 0.56 5.92 3.71
N PHE A 607 0.91 5.08 4.68
CA PHE A 607 1.98 5.34 5.65
C PHE A 607 3.02 4.22 5.54
N ASN A 608 4.17 4.55 4.93
CA ASN A 608 5.31 3.66 4.84
C ASN A 608 6.24 3.88 6.04
N TYR A 609 6.22 2.95 6.98
CA TYR A 609 6.96 3.02 8.23
C TYR A 609 8.43 2.65 8.08
N ASP A 610 8.86 2.03 6.98
CA ASP A 610 10.30 1.79 6.73
C ASP A 610 11.08 3.10 6.64
N LEU A 611 10.43 4.15 6.15
CA LEU A 611 11.00 5.48 5.99
C LEU A 611 10.96 6.30 7.29
N TRP A 612 10.27 5.81 8.32
CA TRP A 612 10.08 6.53 9.57
C TRP A 612 11.15 6.10 10.58
N PRO A 613 11.72 7.05 11.35
CA PRO A 613 12.74 6.73 12.35
C PRO A 613 12.14 5.93 13.52
N GLU A 614 10.91 6.24 13.92
CA GLU A 614 10.19 5.52 14.96
C GLU A 614 9.49 4.29 14.37
N LYS A 615 9.74 3.13 14.96
CA LYS A 615 9.12 1.85 14.56
C LYS A 615 8.01 1.48 15.52
N GLN A 616 6.86 1.12 14.98
CA GLN A 616 5.72 0.64 15.75
C GLN A 616 5.76 -0.88 15.85
N ILE A 617 5.62 -1.44 17.05
CA ILE A 617 5.57 -2.89 17.29
C ILE A 617 4.12 -3.35 17.43
N LEU A 618 3.82 -4.57 16.97
CA LEU A 618 2.58 -5.26 17.31
C LEU A 618 2.72 -6.04 18.62
N TYR A 619 1.98 -5.62 19.64
CA TYR A 619 1.89 -6.34 20.92
C TYR A 619 0.69 -7.29 20.97
N TYR A 620 0.79 -8.31 21.83
CA TYR A 620 -0.26 -9.27 22.12
C TYR A 620 -0.86 -9.92 20.86
N LYS A 621 0.00 -10.36 19.92
CA LYS A 621 -0.41 -10.90 18.61
C LYS A 621 -1.49 -11.97 18.71
N SER A 622 -1.44 -12.80 19.76
CA SER A 622 -2.39 -13.89 19.97
C SER A 622 -3.85 -13.43 20.01
N LYS A 623 -4.13 -12.15 20.29
CA LYS A 623 -5.50 -11.60 20.29
C LYS A 623 -6.13 -11.50 18.90
N TYR A 624 -5.32 -11.45 17.85
CA TYR A 624 -5.79 -11.35 16.46
C TYR A 624 -6.12 -12.70 15.83
N LEU A 625 -5.81 -13.80 16.54
CA LEU A 625 -6.12 -15.15 16.08
C LEU A 625 -7.59 -15.49 16.40
N PRO A 626 -8.26 -16.28 15.55
CA PRO A 626 -9.53 -16.90 15.91
C PRO A 626 -9.41 -17.77 17.16
N SER A 627 -10.53 -17.98 17.86
CA SER A 627 -10.57 -18.65 19.16
C SER A 627 -9.99 -20.07 19.20
N ASN A 628 -9.91 -20.76 18.04
CA ASN A 628 -9.45 -22.15 17.92
C ASN A 628 -8.17 -22.29 17.07
N ASP A 629 -7.39 -21.21 16.89
CA ASP A 629 -6.17 -21.27 16.07
C ASP A 629 -5.02 -21.98 16.81
N ASP A 630 -4.42 -22.98 16.17
CA ASP A 630 -3.30 -23.76 16.73
C ASP A 630 -2.07 -22.90 17.06
N ARG A 631 -1.91 -21.74 16.43
CA ARG A 631 -0.82 -20.80 16.68
C ARG A 631 -0.98 -20.06 18.00
N PHE A 632 -2.14 -20.11 18.66
CA PHE A 632 -2.42 -19.33 19.87
C PHE A 632 -1.35 -19.51 20.94
N LYS A 633 -0.95 -20.76 21.23
CA LYS A 633 0.09 -21.06 22.22
C LYS A 633 1.44 -20.45 21.85
N LYS A 634 1.83 -20.54 20.57
CA LYS A 634 3.08 -19.96 20.04
C LYS A 634 3.06 -18.44 20.21
N TRP A 635 1.98 -17.77 19.78
CA TRP A 635 1.88 -16.31 19.79
C TRP A 635 1.66 -15.72 21.18
N ALA A 636 1.06 -16.48 22.11
CA ALA A 636 0.82 -16.02 23.48
C ALA A 636 2.05 -16.11 24.40
N ARG A 637 3.15 -16.74 23.95
CA ARG A 637 4.33 -17.04 24.80
C ARG A 637 4.96 -15.81 25.45
N ILE A 638 4.88 -14.64 24.79
CA ILE A 638 5.45 -13.39 25.29
C ILE A 638 4.47 -12.58 26.13
N ASN A 639 3.18 -12.93 26.19
CA ASN A 639 2.15 -12.09 26.83
C ASN A 639 2.44 -11.87 28.31
N LEU A 640 2.89 -12.91 29.04
CA LEU A 640 3.27 -12.77 30.45
C LEU A 640 4.43 -11.78 30.65
N LYS A 641 5.40 -11.77 29.73
CA LYS A 641 6.49 -10.79 29.74
C LYS A 641 5.95 -9.38 29.47
N LEU A 642 5.06 -9.21 28.50
CA LEU A 642 4.45 -7.92 28.19
C LEU A 642 3.65 -7.36 29.39
N TYR A 643 2.87 -8.21 30.07
CA TYR A 643 2.16 -7.81 31.28
C TYR A 643 3.12 -7.42 32.41
N SER A 644 4.22 -8.16 32.60
CA SER A 644 5.24 -7.81 33.62
C SER A 644 5.93 -6.46 33.35
N LEU A 645 5.94 -6.02 32.08
CA LEU A 645 6.48 -4.73 31.64
C LEU A 645 5.42 -3.61 31.60
N ASN A 646 4.21 -3.87 32.09
CA ASN A 646 3.08 -2.93 32.06
C ASN A 646 2.75 -2.40 30.64
N ILE A 647 2.97 -3.22 29.61
CA ILE A 647 2.58 -2.86 28.24
C ILE A 647 1.06 -3.02 28.13
N PRO A 648 0.30 -1.99 27.73
CA PRO A 648 -1.16 -2.09 27.63
C PRO A 648 -1.57 -3.07 26.52
N ASP A 649 -2.58 -3.88 26.79
CA ASP A 649 -3.16 -4.84 25.84
C ASP A 649 -4.17 -4.21 24.87
N GLU A 650 -4.67 -3.02 25.21
CA GLU A 650 -5.41 -2.13 24.31
C GLU A 650 -4.53 -1.04 23.68
N GLY A 651 -4.88 -0.63 22.46
CA GLY A 651 -4.15 0.41 21.72
C GLY A 651 -2.88 -0.11 21.04
N TYR A 652 -1.95 0.81 20.76
CA TYR A 652 -0.71 0.52 20.03
C TYR A 652 0.48 0.21 20.96
N GLY A 653 0.41 0.52 22.25
CA GLY A 653 1.55 0.42 23.16
C GLY A 653 2.69 1.38 22.79
N PRO A 654 3.88 1.26 23.44
CA PRO A 654 5.04 2.08 23.13
C PRO A 654 5.63 1.76 21.76
N ASN A 655 6.36 2.71 21.17
CA ASN A 655 7.19 2.45 19.99
C ASN A 655 8.35 1.49 20.37
N LYS A 656 9.10 1.03 19.36
CA LYS A 656 10.22 0.10 19.53
C LYS A 656 11.30 0.62 20.48
N GLU A 657 11.70 1.89 20.34
CA GLU A 657 12.76 2.48 21.15
C GLU A 657 12.36 2.50 22.64
N ASP A 658 11.12 2.86 22.93
CA ASP A 658 10.61 2.92 24.30
C ASP A 658 10.39 1.51 24.90
N PHE A 659 9.99 0.54 24.08
CA PHE A 659 9.93 -0.87 24.50
C PHE A 659 11.32 -1.45 24.82
N GLU A 660 12.33 -1.13 24.02
CA GLU A 660 13.70 -1.55 24.26
C GLU A 660 14.23 -0.98 25.58
N LYS A 661 13.89 0.26 25.93
CA LYS A 661 14.22 0.86 27.24
C LYS A 661 13.53 0.12 28.40
N LEU A 662 12.26 -0.24 28.25
CA LEU A 662 11.50 -0.95 29.28
C LEU A 662 11.97 -2.40 29.50
N SER A 663 12.52 -3.03 28.45
CA SER A 663 12.89 -4.45 28.47
C SER A 663 14.35 -4.71 28.88
N GLN A 664 15.14 -3.68 29.15
CA GLN A 664 16.47 -3.81 29.73
C GLN A 664 16.38 -4.22 31.21
N PRO A 665 17.24 -5.14 31.70
CA PRO A 665 17.29 -5.44 33.12
C PRO A 665 17.70 -4.19 33.90
N LEU A 666 16.97 -3.88 34.98
CA LEU A 666 17.38 -2.86 35.95
C LEU A 666 18.74 -3.28 36.52
N THR A 667 19.80 -2.57 36.11
CA THR A 667 21.17 -2.75 36.65
C THR A 667 21.29 -2.23 38.07
#